data_AF-A0A7C4YHB8-F1
#
_entry.id   AF-A0A7C4YHB8-F1
#
_cell.length_a   1.000
_cell.length_b   1.000
_cell.length_c   1.000
_cell.angle_alpha   90.00
_cell.angle_beta   90.00
_cell.angle_gamma   90.00
#
_symmetry.space_group_name_H-M   'P 1'
#
loop_
_entity.id
_entity.type
_entity.pdbx_description
1 polymer ?
#
loop_
_entity_poly.entity_id
_entity_poly.type
_entity_poly.pdbx_seq_one_letter_code
_entity_poly.pdbx_strand_id
1 'polypeptide(L)'
;AIDRDPYFASAYYAAFQTLQRLRKADEAKTMMADFQKLEGNPMARKEAMKYTRMGAKAEVVSVSLPIKKTDSTAVEFVEATQRFAAPAGFAWRDANDQRYPKPSLTCCDINGDARLDLFVAAGLIGEDQLLNAVFLQQADGNLMLSVDHPLAHVTDASAVAWGDYDNDGMTDAYFGRRGPNQLWRQTSPEAWEDVTDSTETSAGDGNTADTMTIDFDHDGDLDLIVLHEDSHKTILANNRNGTFRALGEESGIALGAMSSHGRQIIATDLDHDRDVDLAFLDEYVPQRSFVPTQAFVNDRLWSFSAAQGRHGLLTFPFESAVTLDADSDGLPELYANRGAQLERWAVAVSSDRQYELIRPASADAPAAAPSIRLVAADFDGDAQWEIAMSADAALEVRKIGEQSPLLSIPRDGVLGFGIAALDGIRPSLVWFSHQNDELVMTTKTANDVPFIGLTFSGKEEKQDEMRSNRSGIGVKVHARIGSKWFSAETFRNDSGPGQSLMPLTFGTGGADKVDFVMLHWSDGVFQMETNLEAGKLHKIEETQRQTSSCPLVFVWDGEKFAFVTDILGVGGIGFNVGKGEYPPPDPTENLLLPEGLPAPRDGRYVLKLHEPMEEATYLDHAQLAVYDLPPGWQLALDERFGGSDPQPTGEAIFYRDEVLPSRAI
;
A
#
# COMPACT_ATOMS: atom_id res chain seq x y z
N ALA A 1 -29.64 15.46 -13.35
CA ALA A 1 -28.26 15.18 -13.76
C ALA A 1 -27.34 15.81 -12.73
N ILE A 2 -27.34 17.14 -12.62
CA ILE A 2 -26.71 17.90 -11.53
C ILE A 2 -27.06 17.34 -10.13
N ASP A 3 -28.35 17.19 -9.80
CA ASP A 3 -28.76 16.67 -8.48
C ASP A 3 -28.38 15.20 -8.20
N ARG A 4 -27.85 14.48 -9.20
CA ARG A 4 -27.42 13.07 -9.07
C ARG A 4 -25.91 12.89 -9.13
N ASP A 5 -25.20 13.84 -9.74
CA ASP A 5 -23.74 13.91 -9.77
C ASP A 5 -23.36 15.41 -9.73
N PRO A 6 -23.10 15.95 -8.53
CA PRO A 6 -22.70 17.34 -8.36
C PRO A 6 -21.33 17.65 -8.96
N TYR A 7 -20.56 16.63 -9.32
CA TYR A 7 -19.25 16.75 -9.98
C TYR A 7 -19.36 16.54 -11.51
N PHE A 8 -20.55 16.26 -12.08
CA PHE A 8 -20.71 16.15 -13.53
C PHE A 8 -20.78 17.51 -14.22
N ALA A 9 -19.61 18.13 -14.40
CA ALA A 9 -19.47 19.48 -14.93
C ALA A 9 -20.26 19.69 -16.24
N SER A 10 -20.24 18.72 -17.18
CA SER A 10 -20.99 18.86 -18.46
C SER A 10 -22.50 19.08 -18.27
N ALA A 11 -23.11 18.58 -17.19
CA ALA A 11 -24.53 18.81 -16.90
C ALA A 11 -24.81 20.25 -16.42
N TYR A 12 -23.91 20.85 -15.64
CA TYR A 12 -23.99 22.26 -15.22
C TYR A 12 -23.88 23.21 -16.41
N TYR A 13 -22.97 22.92 -17.34
CA TYR A 13 -22.85 23.69 -18.57
C TYR A 13 -24.08 23.55 -19.48
N ALA A 14 -24.62 22.34 -19.63
CA ALA A 14 -25.83 22.09 -20.42
C ALA A 14 -27.09 22.76 -19.81
N ALA A 15 -27.21 22.76 -18.48
CA ALA A 15 -28.27 23.46 -17.76
C ALA A 15 -28.14 24.98 -17.90
N PHE A 16 -26.93 25.54 -17.78
CA PHE A 16 -26.65 26.94 -18.07
C PHE A 16 -27.12 27.35 -19.47
N GLN A 17 -26.74 26.61 -20.51
CA GLN A 17 -27.11 26.92 -21.89
C GLN A 17 -28.64 26.86 -22.10
N THR A 18 -29.33 25.92 -21.44
CA THR A 18 -30.79 25.78 -21.54
C THR A 18 -31.52 26.92 -20.83
N LEU A 19 -31.08 27.29 -19.62
CA LEU A 19 -31.67 28.39 -18.84
C LEU A 19 -31.45 29.77 -19.48
N GLN A 20 -30.30 29.98 -20.15
CA GLN A 20 -30.09 31.19 -20.95
C GLN A 20 -31.09 31.30 -22.11
N ARG A 21 -31.38 30.20 -22.81
CA ARG A 21 -32.37 30.18 -23.91
C ARG A 21 -33.80 30.47 -23.42
N LEU A 22 -34.12 30.07 -22.19
CA LEU A 22 -35.39 30.37 -21.52
C LEU A 22 -35.43 31.76 -20.86
N ARG A 23 -34.39 32.59 -21.04
CA ARG A 23 -34.26 33.95 -20.50
C ARG A 23 -34.30 34.06 -18.97
N LYS A 24 -33.91 32.99 -18.26
CA LYS A 24 -33.76 32.98 -16.80
C LYS A 24 -32.32 33.27 -16.42
N ALA A 25 -31.95 34.55 -16.51
CA ALA A 25 -30.56 34.99 -16.47
C ALA A 25 -29.87 34.69 -15.13
N ASP A 26 -30.52 34.92 -14.00
CA ASP A 26 -29.89 34.77 -12.68
C ASP A 26 -29.66 33.29 -12.33
N GLU A 27 -30.64 32.42 -12.60
CA GLU A 27 -30.51 30.96 -12.41
C GLU A 27 -29.43 30.37 -13.33
N ALA A 28 -29.34 30.82 -14.59
CA ALA A 28 -28.29 30.40 -15.50
C ALA A 28 -26.90 30.81 -14.99
N LYS A 29 -26.77 32.03 -14.45
CA LYS A 29 -25.50 32.56 -13.94
C LYS A 29 -24.96 31.71 -12.79
N THR A 30 -25.84 31.23 -11.92
CA THR A 30 -25.48 30.29 -10.84
C THR A 30 -25.00 28.96 -11.39
N MET A 31 -25.71 28.36 -12.38
CA MET A 31 -25.28 27.10 -12.99
C MET A 31 -23.93 27.22 -13.72
N MET A 32 -23.62 28.37 -14.32
CA MET A 32 -22.30 28.61 -14.93
C MET A 32 -21.22 28.79 -13.86
N ALA A 33 -21.50 29.56 -12.80
CA ALA A 33 -20.56 29.72 -11.71
C ALA A 33 -20.26 28.36 -11.06
N ASP A 34 -21.25 27.49 -10.93
CA ASP A 34 -21.07 26.15 -10.38
C ASP A 34 -20.37 25.22 -11.38
N PHE A 35 -20.63 25.33 -12.70
CA PHE A 35 -19.81 24.66 -13.72
C PHE A 35 -18.33 25.05 -13.65
N GLN A 36 -18.05 26.35 -13.49
CA GLN A 36 -16.71 26.91 -13.41
C GLN A 36 -16.01 26.54 -12.09
N LYS A 37 -16.76 26.46 -10.98
CA LYS A 37 -16.23 25.91 -9.72
C LYS A 37 -15.83 24.44 -9.85
N LEU A 38 -16.51 23.69 -10.70
CA LEU A 38 -16.17 22.31 -11.01
C LEU A 38 -15.05 22.18 -12.04
N GLU A 39 -14.61 23.27 -12.67
CA GLU A 39 -13.64 23.24 -13.77
C GLU A 39 -12.22 22.89 -13.31
N GLY A 40 -11.89 23.20 -12.05
CA GLY A 40 -10.64 22.83 -11.37
C GLY A 40 -10.80 21.74 -10.31
N ASN A 41 -11.97 21.08 -10.25
CA ASN A 41 -12.20 20.01 -9.27
C ASN A 41 -11.80 18.66 -9.91
N PRO A 42 -10.83 17.90 -9.34
CA PRO A 42 -10.31 16.66 -9.94
C PRO A 42 -11.34 15.51 -9.96
N MET A 43 -12.34 15.55 -9.08
CA MET A 43 -13.47 14.62 -9.10
C MET A 43 -14.49 14.99 -10.19
N ALA A 44 -14.41 16.20 -10.77
CA ALA A 44 -15.34 16.64 -11.80
C ALA A 44 -15.22 15.85 -13.10
N ARG A 45 -16.31 15.18 -13.50
CA ARG A 45 -16.37 14.45 -14.76
C ARG A 45 -16.89 15.39 -15.85
N LYS A 46 -16.21 15.44 -16.99
CA LYS A 46 -16.75 16.06 -18.21
C LYS A 46 -17.09 14.93 -19.18
N GLU A 47 -18.30 14.95 -19.74
CA GLU A 47 -18.62 14.07 -20.87
C GLU A 47 -17.79 14.55 -22.07
N ALA A 48 -16.71 13.84 -22.39
CA ALA A 48 -15.97 14.04 -23.62
C ALA A 48 -16.56 13.10 -24.68
N MET A 49 -17.05 13.66 -25.79
CA MET A 49 -17.28 12.87 -27.00
C MET A 49 -15.97 12.17 -27.37
N LYS A 50 -15.94 10.84 -27.23
CA LYS A 50 -14.81 9.98 -27.60
C LYS A 50 -14.51 10.12 -29.10
N TYR A 51 -13.24 10.41 -29.43
CA TYR A 51 -12.70 10.41 -30.79
C TYR A 51 -12.61 8.97 -31.35
N THR A 52 -13.74 8.39 -31.78
CA THR A 52 -13.78 7.10 -32.51
C THR A 52 -13.45 7.22 -34.00
N ARG A 53 -12.64 8.20 -34.42
CA ARG A 53 -12.10 8.26 -35.79
C ARG A 53 -10.64 8.66 -35.79
N MET A 54 -9.77 7.70 -35.52
CA MET A 54 -8.37 7.78 -35.92
C MET A 54 -8.25 7.30 -37.38
N GLY A 55 -7.51 8.04 -38.21
CA GLY A 55 -7.33 7.74 -39.63
C GLY A 55 -6.51 6.47 -39.90
N ALA A 56 -6.39 6.10 -41.17
CA ALA A 56 -5.80 4.84 -41.67
C ALA A 56 -4.33 4.53 -41.30
N LYS A 57 -3.73 5.29 -40.37
CA LYS A 57 -2.38 5.07 -39.82
C LYS A 57 -2.38 4.73 -38.32
N ALA A 58 -3.54 4.65 -37.68
CA ALA A 58 -3.69 4.27 -36.28
C ALA A 58 -4.31 2.87 -36.11
N GLU A 59 -4.11 1.99 -37.09
CA GLU A 59 -4.47 0.59 -36.93
C GLU A 59 -3.40 -0.07 -36.04
N VAL A 60 -3.63 -0.06 -34.72
CA VAL A 60 -3.06 -1.10 -33.85
C VAL A 60 -3.92 -2.33 -34.09
N VAL A 61 -3.48 -3.18 -35.00
CA VAL A 61 -3.96 -4.55 -35.04
C VAL A 61 -3.44 -5.17 -33.75
N SER A 62 -4.34 -5.59 -32.84
CA SER A 62 -3.92 -6.56 -31.84
C SER A 62 -3.46 -7.77 -32.64
N VAL A 63 -2.15 -7.96 -32.76
CA VAL A 63 -1.63 -9.25 -33.16
C VAL A 63 -1.97 -10.11 -31.97
N SER A 64 -3.15 -10.74 -32.02
CA SER A 64 -3.48 -11.85 -31.15
C SER A 64 -2.40 -12.89 -31.48
N LEU A 65 -1.28 -12.82 -30.76
CA LEU A 65 -0.47 -14.00 -30.57
C LEU A 65 -1.47 -15.05 -30.11
N PRO A 66 -1.53 -16.22 -30.77
CA PRO A 66 -2.48 -17.25 -30.38
C PRO A 66 -2.36 -17.40 -28.88
N ILE A 67 -3.44 -17.09 -28.16
CA ILE A 67 -3.55 -17.39 -26.74
C ILE A 67 -3.40 -18.90 -26.74
N LYS A 68 -2.21 -19.37 -26.35
CA LYS A 68 -2.07 -20.73 -25.90
C LYS A 68 -2.95 -20.73 -24.66
N LYS A 69 -4.22 -21.16 -24.81
CA LYS A 69 -4.92 -21.76 -23.70
C LYS A 69 -3.97 -22.87 -23.28
N THR A 70 -3.14 -22.60 -22.30
CA THR A 70 -2.73 -23.65 -21.42
C THR A 70 -4.04 -24.17 -20.87
N ASP A 71 -4.54 -25.25 -21.48
CA ASP A 71 -5.44 -26.14 -20.76
C ASP A 71 -4.82 -26.26 -19.38
N SER A 72 -5.58 -25.96 -18.31
CA SER A 72 -5.02 -26.06 -16.97
C SER A 72 -4.48 -27.47 -16.84
N THR A 73 -3.15 -27.58 -16.87
CA THR A 73 -2.49 -28.80 -16.45
C THR A 73 -2.94 -28.97 -15.03
N ALA A 74 -3.54 -30.13 -14.72
CA ALA A 74 -3.98 -30.42 -13.35
C ALA A 74 -2.82 -30.09 -12.41
N VAL A 75 -3.00 -29.08 -11.57
CA VAL A 75 -1.97 -28.60 -10.66
C VAL A 75 -1.81 -29.64 -9.56
N GLU A 76 -0.59 -30.11 -9.37
CA GLU A 76 -0.26 -31.05 -8.30
C GLU A 76 0.19 -30.26 -7.07
N PHE A 77 -0.51 -30.43 -5.95
CA PHE A 77 -0.07 -29.89 -4.67
C PHE A 77 0.81 -30.92 -3.97
N VAL A 78 2.04 -30.53 -3.66
CA VAL A 78 2.96 -31.36 -2.88
C VAL A 78 2.80 -31.04 -1.41
N GLU A 79 2.64 -32.11 -0.61
CA GLU A 79 2.54 -32.04 0.84
C GLU A 79 3.91 -32.30 1.46
N ALA A 80 4.36 -31.42 2.35
CA ALA A 80 5.49 -31.66 3.22
C ALA A 80 5.04 -31.56 4.67
N THR A 81 5.25 -32.63 5.45
CA THR A 81 4.84 -32.70 6.86
C THR A 81 6.07 -32.81 7.74
N GLN A 82 6.15 -31.92 8.72
CA GLN A 82 7.15 -31.94 9.78
C GLN A 82 6.44 -32.14 11.12
N ARG A 83 7.09 -32.89 12.01
CA ARG A 83 6.56 -33.25 13.33
C ARG A 83 7.51 -32.75 14.39
N PHE A 84 6.97 -32.07 15.39
CA PHE A 84 7.73 -31.49 16.48
C PHE A 84 7.21 -32.03 17.80
N ALA A 85 8.03 -32.82 18.49
CA ALA A 85 7.77 -33.20 19.87
C ALA A 85 7.77 -31.95 20.76
N ALA A 86 6.93 -31.94 21.78
CA ALA A 86 6.96 -30.90 22.79
C ALA A 86 8.36 -30.85 23.45
N PRO A 87 9.03 -29.69 23.50
CA PRO A 87 10.32 -29.56 24.17
C PRO A 87 10.22 -29.90 25.66
N ALA A 88 11.32 -30.35 26.27
CA ALA A 88 11.32 -30.73 27.68
C ALA A 88 10.92 -29.55 28.57
N GLY A 89 9.90 -29.74 29.42
CA GLY A 89 9.35 -28.70 30.29
C GLY A 89 8.23 -27.86 29.65
N PHE A 90 7.85 -28.15 28.41
CA PHE A 90 6.80 -27.45 27.68
C PHE A 90 5.75 -28.44 27.17
N ALA A 91 4.56 -27.93 26.88
CA ALA A 91 3.52 -28.64 26.16
C ALA A 91 3.03 -27.77 25.00
N TRP A 92 2.63 -28.39 23.90
CA TRP A 92 1.94 -27.65 22.86
C TRP A 92 0.56 -27.20 23.33
N ARG A 93 0.14 -25.98 22.95
CA ARG A 93 -1.15 -25.44 23.38
C ARG A 93 -2.32 -26.13 22.69
N ASP A 94 -3.28 -26.63 23.48
CA ASP A 94 -4.56 -27.11 22.94
C ASP A 94 -5.38 -25.94 22.39
N ALA A 95 -5.65 -25.91 21.09
CA ALA A 95 -6.44 -24.84 20.47
C ALA A 95 -7.93 -24.87 20.83
N ASN A 96 -8.41 -25.90 21.52
CA ASN A 96 -9.76 -25.91 22.08
C ASN A 96 -9.84 -25.22 23.44
N ASP A 97 -8.70 -24.80 24.01
CA ASP A 97 -8.67 -24.04 25.25
C ASP A 97 -9.25 -22.64 25.04
N GLN A 98 -10.54 -22.50 25.35
CA GLN A 98 -11.33 -21.27 25.21
C GLN A 98 -10.82 -20.12 26.09
N ARG A 99 -9.83 -20.34 26.97
CA ARG A 99 -9.23 -19.27 27.79
C ARG A 99 -8.37 -18.31 26.95
N TYR A 100 -7.95 -18.72 25.76
CA TYR A 100 -6.98 -18.01 24.95
C TYR A 100 -7.43 -17.92 23.48
N PRO A 101 -7.02 -16.87 22.74
CA PRO A 101 -7.30 -16.76 21.32
C PRO A 101 -6.52 -17.83 20.57
N LYS A 102 -7.03 -18.25 19.41
CA LYS A 102 -6.34 -19.27 18.60
C LYS A 102 -4.93 -18.81 18.21
N PRO A 103 -3.96 -19.73 18.10
CA PRO A 103 -2.60 -19.38 17.70
C PRO A 103 -2.60 -18.73 16.31
N SER A 104 -1.95 -17.58 16.21
CA SER A 104 -1.66 -16.90 14.95
C SER A 104 -0.34 -17.43 14.39
N LEU A 105 -0.24 -17.41 13.06
CA LEU A 105 0.94 -17.83 12.32
C LEU A 105 1.32 -16.68 11.41
N THR A 106 2.58 -16.26 11.51
CA THR A 106 3.21 -15.24 10.66
C THR A 106 4.58 -15.75 10.17
N CYS A 107 5.13 -15.06 9.19
CA CYS A 107 6.33 -15.46 8.46
C CYS A 107 7.22 -14.23 8.20
N CYS A 108 8.52 -14.35 8.46
CA CYS A 108 9.57 -13.37 8.14
C CYS A 108 10.95 -14.03 8.26
N ASP A 109 12.03 -13.36 7.86
CA ASP A 109 13.41 -13.77 8.17
C ASP A 109 13.76 -13.33 9.60
N ILE A 110 13.65 -14.23 10.59
CA ILE A 110 13.77 -13.89 12.01
C ILE A 110 15.24 -13.78 12.43
N ASN A 111 16.13 -14.57 11.82
CA ASN A 111 17.54 -14.59 12.20
C ASN A 111 18.46 -13.82 11.23
N GLY A 112 17.92 -13.23 10.17
CA GLY A 112 18.66 -12.39 9.21
C GLY A 112 19.52 -13.23 8.26
N ASP A 113 19.10 -14.45 7.94
CA ASP A 113 19.85 -15.39 7.11
C ASP A 113 19.34 -15.52 5.67
N ALA A 114 18.41 -14.64 5.29
CA ALA A 114 17.71 -14.56 4.02
C ALA A 114 16.83 -15.78 3.69
N ARG A 115 16.45 -16.57 4.70
CA ARG A 115 15.40 -17.60 4.58
C ARG A 115 14.22 -17.21 5.44
N LEU A 116 13.02 -17.52 4.96
CA LEU A 116 11.81 -17.23 5.72
C LEU A 116 11.59 -18.27 6.81
N ASP A 117 11.40 -17.78 8.02
CA ASP A 117 11.09 -18.52 9.23
C ASP A 117 9.59 -18.43 9.54
N LEU A 118 9.13 -19.28 10.46
CA LEU A 118 7.75 -19.24 10.93
C LEU A 118 7.69 -18.90 12.42
N PHE A 119 6.70 -18.08 12.75
CA PHE A 119 6.41 -17.72 14.13
C PHE A 119 4.98 -18.10 14.47
N VAL A 120 4.79 -18.78 15.59
CA VAL A 120 3.47 -19.11 16.14
C VAL A 120 3.29 -18.45 17.49
N ALA A 121 2.43 -17.44 17.55
CA ALA A 121 2.15 -16.71 18.79
C ALA A 121 1.38 -17.61 19.77
N ALA A 122 1.84 -17.60 21.03
CA ALA A 122 1.30 -18.46 22.10
C ALA A 122 1.18 -19.94 21.68
N GLY A 123 2.13 -20.48 20.89
CA GLY A 123 2.11 -21.87 20.46
C GLY A 123 2.39 -22.90 21.58
N LEU A 124 3.07 -22.48 22.65
CA LEU A 124 3.57 -23.34 23.72
C LEU A 124 3.01 -22.93 25.09
N ILE A 125 2.90 -23.91 25.98
CA ILE A 125 2.57 -23.76 27.40
C ILE A 125 3.80 -24.17 28.21
N GLY A 126 4.36 -23.24 29.00
CA GLY A 126 5.38 -23.50 30.01
C GLY A 126 4.79 -23.74 31.41
N GLU A 127 5.62 -23.70 32.46
CA GLU A 127 5.18 -24.00 33.84
C GLU A 127 4.00 -23.12 34.31
N ASP A 128 3.92 -21.84 33.91
CA ASP A 128 2.81 -20.91 34.23
C ASP A 128 2.57 -19.82 33.16
N GLN A 129 3.17 -19.91 31.97
CA GLN A 129 3.15 -18.86 30.94
C GLN A 129 2.85 -19.41 29.55
N LEU A 130 2.16 -18.60 28.74
CA LEU A 130 2.06 -18.83 27.30
C LEU A 130 3.32 -18.31 26.61
N LEU A 131 3.90 -19.15 25.75
CA LEU A 131 5.15 -18.90 25.05
C LEU A 131 4.97 -19.06 23.56
N ASN A 132 5.84 -18.44 22.79
CA ASN A 132 5.80 -18.52 21.33
C ASN A 132 6.61 -19.71 20.83
N ALA A 133 6.27 -20.21 19.66
CA ALA A 133 7.09 -21.19 18.95
C ALA A 133 7.76 -20.52 17.75
N VAL A 134 9.09 -20.45 17.79
CA VAL A 134 9.93 -19.89 16.73
C VAL A 134 10.51 -21.05 15.93
N PHE A 135 10.26 -21.09 14.62
CA PHE A 135 10.74 -22.13 13.72
C PHE A 135 11.70 -21.53 12.70
N LEU A 136 12.99 -21.82 12.85
CA LEU A 136 14.03 -21.33 11.96
C LEU A 136 14.26 -22.28 10.80
N GLN A 137 14.21 -21.78 9.57
CA GLN A 137 14.42 -22.55 8.36
C GLN A 137 15.90 -22.87 8.18
N GLN A 138 16.19 -24.16 8.05
CA GLN A 138 17.53 -24.67 7.80
C GLN A 138 17.83 -24.64 6.30
N ALA A 139 19.12 -24.76 5.93
CA ALA A 139 19.55 -24.72 4.54
C ALA A 139 18.98 -25.85 3.65
N ASP A 140 18.44 -26.90 4.26
CA ASP A 140 17.75 -28.00 3.57
C ASP A 140 16.23 -27.79 3.40
N GLY A 141 15.71 -26.64 3.85
CA GLY A 141 14.29 -26.28 3.84
C GLY A 141 13.49 -26.84 5.01
N ASN A 142 14.09 -27.66 5.88
CA ASN A 142 13.42 -28.12 7.09
C ASN A 142 13.35 -26.98 8.13
N LEU A 143 12.34 -27.02 8.98
CA LEU A 143 12.15 -26.08 10.06
C LEU A 143 12.72 -26.68 11.35
N MET A 144 13.39 -25.85 12.14
CA MET A 144 13.90 -26.21 13.45
C MET A 144 13.23 -25.35 14.52
N LEU A 145 12.56 -25.99 15.48
CA LEU A 145 12.01 -25.30 16.65
C LEU A 145 13.14 -24.76 17.53
N SER A 146 13.19 -23.44 17.71
CA SER A 146 14.17 -22.74 18.54
C SER A 146 13.50 -22.23 19.82
N VAL A 147 13.63 -23.00 20.90
CA VAL A 147 13.02 -22.68 22.20
C VAL A 147 13.79 -21.65 23.01
N ASP A 148 15.10 -21.51 22.72
CA ASP A 148 15.99 -20.58 23.41
C ASP A 148 16.06 -19.21 22.69
N HIS A 149 15.33 -19.04 21.59
CA HIS A 149 15.29 -17.77 20.87
C HIS A 149 14.66 -16.68 21.75
N PRO A 150 15.20 -15.45 21.81
CA PRO A 150 14.66 -14.39 22.67
C PRO A 150 13.16 -14.15 22.48
N LEU A 151 12.70 -14.13 21.22
CA LEU A 151 11.29 -13.93 20.87
C LEU A 151 10.37 -15.09 21.30
N ALA A 152 10.92 -16.29 21.56
CA ALA A 152 10.14 -17.41 22.10
C ALA A 152 9.66 -17.12 23.54
N HIS A 153 10.38 -16.25 24.26
CA HIS A 153 10.13 -15.91 25.65
C HIS A 153 9.28 -14.65 25.85
N VAL A 154 8.82 -14.00 24.77
CA VAL A 154 7.82 -12.94 24.85
C VAL A 154 6.48 -13.55 25.23
N THR A 155 6.11 -13.45 26.51
CA THR A 155 4.94 -14.18 27.02
C THR A 155 3.63 -13.54 26.56
N ASP A 156 2.56 -14.33 26.52
CA ASP A 156 1.19 -13.86 26.33
C ASP A 156 0.96 -13.05 25.03
N ALA A 157 1.79 -13.29 24.02
CA ALA A 157 1.59 -12.70 22.69
C ALA A 157 0.37 -13.31 21.99
N SER A 158 -0.46 -12.46 21.40
CA SER A 158 -1.62 -12.82 20.58
C SER A 158 -1.40 -12.53 19.09
N ALA A 159 -0.55 -11.55 18.79
CA ALA A 159 -0.23 -11.12 17.44
C ALA A 159 1.23 -10.66 17.36
N VAL A 160 1.84 -10.76 16.19
CA VAL A 160 3.14 -10.13 15.89
C VAL A 160 3.07 -9.48 14.52
N ALA A 161 3.51 -8.24 14.42
CA ALA A 161 3.70 -7.54 13.15
C ALA A 161 5.20 -7.34 12.92
N TRP A 162 5.65 -7.67 11.72
CA TRP A 162 7.06 -7.60 11.31
C TRP A 162 7.28 -6.40 10.40
N GLY A 163 8.34 -5.64 10.68
CA GLY A 163 8.74 -4.48 9.88
C GLY A 163 9.98 -3.82 10.45
N ASP A 164 10.77 -3.18 9.59
CA ASP A 164 11.95 -2.38 9.95
C ASP A 164 11.51 -0.97 10.37
N TYR A 165 11.32 -0.74 11.68
CA TYR A 165 10.70 0.50 12.16
C TYR A 165 11.68 1.67 12.20
N ASP A 166 12.98 1.39 12.33
CA ASP A 166 14.03 2.42 12.40
C ASP A 166 14.88 2.49 11.13
N ASN A 167 14.48 1.75 10.09
CA ASN A 167 15.03 1.75 8.75
C ASN A 167 16.51 1.31 8.69
N ASP A 168 16.97 0.50 9.66
CA ASP A 168 18.36 0.05 9.74
C ASP A 168 18.69 -1.13 8.81
N GLY A 169 17.68 -1.75 8.21
CA GLY A 169 17.77 -2.87 7.28
C GLY A 169 17.59 -4.24 7.94
N MET A 170 17.27 -4.29 9.23
CA MET A 170 16.92 -5.50 9.95
C MET A 170 15.41 -5.54 10.21
N THR A 171 14.84 -6.74 10.32
CA THR A 171 13.40 -6.87 10.56
C THR A 171 13.14 -6.81 12.06
N ASP A 172 12.29 -5.90 12.50
CA ASP A 172 11.87 -5.80 13.90
C ASP A 172 10.51 -6.47 14.15
N ALA A 173 10.16 -6.63 15.42
CA ALA A 173 8.97 -7.35 15.84
C ALA A 173 8.15 -6.55 16.85
N TYR A 174 6.92 -6.21 16.49
CA TYR A 174 5.97 -5.63 17.42
C TYR A 174 4.95 -6.68 17.88
N PHE A 175 4.95 -6.97 19.17
CA PHE A 175 4.10 -7.96 19.81
C PHE A 175 2.85 -7.32 20.39
N GLY A 176 1.71 -7.68 19.83
CA GLY A 176 0.42 -7.56 20.49
C GLY A 176 0.32 -8.60 21.61
N ARG A 177 0.05 -8.15 22.83
CA ARG A 177 0.05 -9.00 24.03
C ARG A 177 -1.26 -8.89 24.80
N ARG A 178 -1.47 -9.84 25.72
CA ARG A 178 -2.45 -9.71 26.80
C ARG A 178 -1.86 -8.85 27.91
N GLY A 179 -2.21 -7.56 27.91
CA GLY A 179 -1.53 -6.53 28.69
C GLY A 179 -0.56 -5.72 27.82
N PRO A 180 0.43 -5.03 28.43
CA PRO A 180 1.35 -4.16 27.70
C PRO A 180 2.02 -4.84 26.51
N ASN A 181 1.97 -4.19 25.35
CA ASN A 181 2.63 -4.64 24.13
C ASN A 181 4.16 -4.45 24.22
N GLN A 182 4.89 -5.07 23.30
CA GLN A 182 6.35 -4.95 23.26
C GLN A 182 6.87 -4.73 21.84
N LEU A 183 7.80 -3.79 21.68
CA LEU A 183 8.60 -3.62 20.48
C LEU A 183 10.00 -4.21 20.70
N TRP A 184 10.37 -5.17 19.87
CA TRP A 184 11.67 -5.81 19.89
C TRP A 184 12.45 -5.46 18.63
N ARG A 185 13.61 -4.84 18.82
CA ARG A 185 14.50 -4.46 17.74
C ARG A 185 15.52 -5.55 17.46
N GLN A 186 15.75 -5.88 16.20
CA GLN A 186 16.88 -6.71 15.80
C GLN A 186 18.15 -5.85 15.72
N THR A 187 19.19 -6.21 16.48
CA THR A 187 20.44 -5.42 16.56
C THR A 187 21.60 -6.06 15.78
N SER A 188 21.49 -7.36 15.51
CA SER A 188 22.31 -8.12 14.58
C SER A 188 21.56 -9.41 14.22
N PRO A 189 22.04 -10.20 13.23
CA PRO A 189 21.57 -11.58 13.06
C PRO A 189 21.55 -12.30 14.42
N GLU A 190 20.42 -12.94 14.73
CA GLU A 190 20.12 -13.65 16.00
C GLU A 190 20.09 -12.81 17.30
N ALA A 191 20.31 -11.49 17.27
CA ALA A 191 20.32 -10.63 18.46
C ALA A 191 19.14 -9.65 18.50
N TRP A 192 18.42 -9.67 19.61
CA TRP A 192 17.18 -8.92 19.80
C TRP A 192 17.18 -8.15 21.12
N GLU A 193 16.64 -6.94 21.11
CA GLU A 193 16.52 -6.07 22.29
C GLU A 193 15.07 -5.59 22.44
N ASP A 194 14.52 -5.67 23.65
CA ASP A 194 13.24 -5.04 24.00
C ASP A 194 13.46 -3.52 24.15
N VAL A 195 12.93 -2.75 23.21
CA VAL A 195 13.07 -1.29 23.16
C VAL A 195 11.81 -0.54 23.62
N THR A 196 10.78 -1.28 24.06
CA THR A 196 9.42 -0.77 24.34
C THR A 196 9.39 0.51 25.17
N ASP A 197 10.14 0.54 26.28
CA ASP A 197 10.16 1.68 27.20
C ASP A 197 10.82 2.91 26.55
N SER A 198 11.87 2.70 25.74
CA SER A 198 12.58 3.79 25.07
C SER A 198 11.82 4.35 23.87
N THR A 199 10.97 3.53 23.25
CA THR A 199 10.17 3.89 22.08
C THR A 199 8.75 4.34 22.44
N GLU A 200 8.32 4.17 23.70
CA GLU A 200 6.97 4.49 24.20
C GLU A 200 5.84 3.69 23.50
N THR A 201 6.10 2.42 23.19
CA THR A 201 5.22 1.59 22.33
C THR A 201 4.36 0.56 23.08
N SER A 202 4.24 0.65 24.40
CA SER A 202 3.48 -0.34 25.20
C SER A 202 1.97 -0.37 24.91
N ALA A 203 1.41 0.70 24.34
CA ALA A 203 0.00 0.84 23.95
C ALA A 203 -1.04 0.50 25.04
N GLY A 204 -0.68 0.65 26.31
CA GLY A 204 -1.56 0.45 27.48
C GLY A 204 -1.76 -1.01 27.90
N ASP A 205 -2.63 -1.24 28.89
CA ASP A 205 -2.82 -2.55 29.53
C ASP A 205 -3.92 -3.43 28.89
N GLY A 206 -4.43 -3.06 27.71
CA GLY A 206 -5.48 -3.81 27.01
C GLY A 206 -4.99 -5.15 26.47
N ASN A 207 -5.91 -6.06 26.16
CA ASN A 207 -5.59 -7.29 25.46
C ASN A 207 -5.60 -7.02 23.95
N THR A 208 -4.45 -7.13 23.28
CA THR A 208 -4.38 -6.90 21.83
C THR A 208 -5.01 -8.07 21.06
N ALA A 209 -5.92 -7.77 20.14
CA ALA A 209 -6.54 -8.72 19.22
C ALA A 209 -5.73 -8.88 17.92
N ASP A 210 -5.22 -7.76 17.41
CA ASP A 210 -4.54 -7.66 16.12
C ASP A 210 -3.63 -6.42 16.10
N THR A 211 -2.56 -6.49 15.30
CA THR A 211 -1.62 -5.38 15.12
C THR A 211 -0.96 -5.45 13.75
N MET A 212 -0.59 -4.28 13.20
CA MET A 212 0.06 -4.14 11.90
C MET A 212 1.10 -3.01 11.95
N THR A 213 2.17 -3.17 11.17
CA THR A 213 3.11 -2.10 10.82
C THR A 213 2.70 -1.47 9.50
N ILE A 214 2.68 -0.15 9.43
CA ILE A 214 2.19 0.57 8.25
C ILE A 214 2.79 1.97 8.20
N ASP A 215 3.07 2.48 7.02
CA ASP A 215 3.48 3.88 6.79
C ASP A 215 2.21 4.65 6.37
N PHE A 216 1.47 5.23 7.34
CA PHE A 216 0.13 5.75 7.03
C PHE A 216 0.12 7.23 6.65
N ASP A 217 1.12 8.01 7.05
CA ASP A 217 1.30 9.39 6.60
C ASP A 217 2.21 9.48 5.35
N HIS A 218 2.74 8.35 4.89
CA HIS A 218 3.56 8.21 3.68
C HIS A 218 4.85 9.02 3.78
N ASP A 219 5.40 9.17 4.99
CA ASP A 219 6.64 9.89 5.18
C ASP A 219 7.87 9.00 5.01
N GLY A 220 7.71 7.67 5.09
CA GLY A 220 8.74 6.65 4.91
C GLY A 220 9.21 5.94 6.20
N ASP A 221 8.58 6.15 7.35
CA ASP A 221 8.77 5.29 8.53
C ASP A 221 7.53 4.48 8.86
N LEU A 222 7.75 3.31 9.46
CA LEU A 222 6.65 2.44 9.87
C LEU A 222 6.08 2.92 11.20
N ASP A 223 4.77 3.14 11.19
CA ASP A 223 3.90 3.31 12.35
C ASP A 223 3.29 1.98 12.79
N LEU A 224 2.62 2.00 13.94
CA LEU A 224 1.96 0.83 14.51
C LEU A 224 0.46 1.06 14.70
N ILE A 225 -0.35 0.11 14.27
CA ILE A 225 -1.78 0.05 14.60
C ILE A 225 -2.01 -1.07 15.60
N VAL A 226 -2.72 -0.76 16.68
CA VAL A 226 -3.09 -1.70 17.74
C VAL A 226 -4.60 -1.74 17.88
N LEU A 227 -5.17 -2.92 17.69
CA LEU A 227 -6.57 -3.20 17.93
C LEU A 227 -6.70 -4.04 19.19
N HIS A 228 -7.27 -3.46 20.25
CA HIS A 228 -7.54 -4.17 21.51
C HIS A 228 -8.89 -4.93 21.47
N GLU A 229 -8.93 -6.13 22.08
CA GLU A 229 -10.11 -6.97 22.33
C GLU A 229 -11.07 -6.36 23.37
N ASP A 230 -10.56 -5.51 24.27
CA ASP A 230 -11.30 -5.05 25.44
C ASP A 230 -11.08 -3.58 25.79
N SER A 231 -10.39 -2.84 24.93
CA SER A 231 -9.99 -1.45 25.16
C SER A 231 -10.21 -0.58 23.90
N HIS A 232 -9.35 0.41 23.68
CA HIS A 232 -9.41 1.37 22.59
C HIS A 232 -8.62 0.91 21.36
N LYS A 233 -8.89 1.53 20.21
CA LYS A 233 -8.04 1.43 19.02
C LYS A 233 -6.91 2.45 19.19
N THR A 234 -5.66 2.06 18.91
CA THR A 234 -4.51 2.94 19.07
C THR A 234 -3.69 2.97 17.80
N ILE A 235 -3.32 4.17 17.35
CA ILE A 235 -2.24 4.35 16.37
C ILE A 235 -1.06 4.93 17.13
N LEU A 236 0.10 4.31 16.99
CA LEU A 236 1.37 4.84 17.45
C LEU A 236 2.11 5.34 16.22
N ALA A 237 2.18 6.65 16.08
CA ALA A 237 2.86 7.28 14.98
C ALA A 237 4.33 7.47 15.33
N ASN A 238 5.21 7.01 14.45
CA ASN A 238 6.65 7.10 14.61
C ASN A 238 7.08 8.56 14.40
N ASN A 239 8.06 9.01 15.19
CA ASN A 239 8.51 10.40 15.21
C ASN A 239 9.87 10.57 14.52
N ARG A 240 10.40 9.51 13.89
CA ARG A 240 11.76 9.44 13.29
C ARG A 240 12.91 9.77 14.23
N ASN A 241 12.66 9.84 15.53
CA ASN A 241 13.66 10.17 16.55
C ASN A 241 13.87 9.04 17.56
N GLY A 242 13.40 7.83 17.23
CA GLY A 242 13.45 6.65 18.09
C GLY A 242 12.31 6.56 19.11
N THR A 243 11.26 7.39 19.00
CA THR A 243 10.06 7.35 19.85
C THR A 243 8.81 7.33 19.00
N PHE A 244 7.72 6.84 19.59
CA PHE A 244 6.38 6.88 19.01
C PHE A 244 5.48 7.79 19.85
N ARG A 245 4.50 8.41 19.21
CA ARG A 245 3.42 9.12 19.91
C ARG A 245 2.09 8.42 19.65
N ALA A 246 1.29 8.22 20.69
CA ALA A 246 -0.08 7.76 20.51
C ALA A 246 -0.94 8.86 19.89
N LEU A 247 -1.59 8.57 18.77
CA LEU A 247 -2.61 9.42 18.19
C LEU A 247 -3.93 9.22 18.96
N GLY A 248 -4.36 10.27 19.66
CA GLY A 248 -5.57 10.26 20.48
C GLY A 248 -6.86 10.56 19.69
N GLU A 249 -7.92 11.00 20.39
CA GLU A 249 -9.21 11.40 19.82
C GLU A 249 -9.10 12.45 18.70
N GLU A 250 -8.06 13.28 18.74
CA GLU A 250 -7.82 14.32 17.73
C GLU A 250 -7.51 13.77 16.33
N SER A 251 -7.07 12.50 16.23
CA SER A 251 -6.89 11.81 14.96
C SER A 251 -8.20 11.33 14.33
N GLY A 252 -9.33 11.41 15.05
CA GLY A 252 -10.63 10.94 14.57
C GLY A 252 -10.82 9.41 14.56
N ILE A 253 -9.76 8.62 14.79
CA ILE A 253 -9.85 7.15 14.96
C ILE A 253 -10.30 6.73 16.35
N ALA A 254 -10.10 7.57 17.37
CA ALA A 254 -10.55 7.21 18.72
C ALA A 254 -12.08 7.34 18.80
N LEU A 255 -12.76 6.23 18.47
CA LEU A 255 -14.18 6.10 18.71
C LEU A 255 -14.41 5.90 20.21
N GLY A 256 -15.11 6.86 20.80
CA GLY A 256 -15.57 6.80 22.18
C GLY A 256 -16.34 5.52 22.50
N ALA A 257 -16.20 5.13 23.77
CA ALA A 257 -16.80 4.01 24.49
C ALA A 257 -16.06 2.66 24.45
N MET A 258 -15.06 2.51 25.33
CA MET A 258 -14.93 1.52 26.43
C MET A 258 -15.37 0.04 26.28
N SER A 259 -15.72 -0.46 25.09
CA SER A 259 -15.96 -1.89 24.85
C SER A 259 -15.94 -2.20 23.35
N SER A 260 -14.79 -2.07 22.70
CA SER A 260 -14.60 -2.69 21.38
C SER A 260 -14.16 -4.13 21.59
N HIS A 261 -14.80 -5.08 20.93
CA HIS A 261 -14.34 -6.48 20.89
C HIS A 261 -13.49 -6.64 19.63
N GLY A 262 -12.38 -5.90 19.55
CA GLY A 262 -11.56 -5.86 18.35
C GLY A 262 -11.18 -7.26 17.88
N ARG A 263 -11.18 -7.49 16.57
CA ARG A 263 -10.87 -8.79 15.99
C ARG A 263 -9.89 -8.72 14.84
N GLN A 264 -10.06 -7.76 13.93
CA GLN A 264 -9.23 -7.69 12.73
C GLN A 264 -9.07 -6.25 12.23
N ILE A 265 -7.85 -5.87 11.83
CA ILE A 265 -7.51 -4.64 11.12
C ILE A 265 -7.53 -4.89 9.61
N ILE A 266 -7.96 -3.94 8.79
CA ILE A 266 -7.90 -4.04 7.33
C ILE A 266 -7.27 -2.74 6.86
N ALA A 267 -6.15 -2.85 6.15
CA ALA A 267 -5.49 -1.73 5.48
C ALA A 267 -5.67 -1.90 3.99
N THR A 268 -6.26 -0.90 3.34
CA THR A 268 -6.49 -0.84 1.89
C THR A 268 -6.88 0.58 1.54
N ASP A 269 -6.68 0.98 0.31
CA ASP A 269 -7.20 2.26 -0.22
C ASP A 269 -8.71 2.11 -0.51
N LEU A 270 -9.58 2.60 0.38
CA LEU A 270 -11.04 2.41 0.33
C LEU A 270 -11.73 3.44 -0.57
N ASP A 271 -11.16 4.64 -0.71
CA ASP A 271 -11.73 5.73 -1.51
C ASP A 271 -10.93 6.05 -2.79
N HIS A 272 -9.86 5.28 -3.05
CA HIS A 272 -9.01 5.33 -4.24
C HIS A 272 -8.31 6.67 -4.44
N ASP A 273 -7.91 7.33 -3.35
CA ASP A 273 -7.09 8.54 -3.40
C ASP A 273 -5.58 8.26 -3.26
N ARG A 274 -5.21 6.96 -3.18
CA ARG A 274 -3.87 6.38 -3.04
C ARG A 274 -3.32 6.42 -1.63
N ASP A 275 -4.04 6.94 -0.65
CA ASP A 275 -3.63 6.79 0.73
C ASP A 275 -4.13 5.46 1.30
N VAL A 276 -3.57 5.08 2.44
CA VAL A 276 -4.00 3.86 3.11
C VAL A 276 -5.10 4.18 4.12
N ASP A 277 -6.26 3.60 3.86
CA ASP A 277 -7.42 3.67 4.74
C ASP A 277 -7.48 2.45 5.66
N LEU A 278 -8.28 2.57 6.72
CA LEU A 278 -8.40 1.55 7.75
C LEU A 278 -9.84 1.11 7.96
N ALA A 279 -10.05 -0.20 8.05
CA ALA A 279 -11.27 -0.77 8.57
C ALA A 279 -11.00 -1.74 9.73
N PHE A 280 -11.92 -1.80 10.68
CA PHE A 280 -11.83 -2.62 11.87
C PHE A 280 -13.07 -3.49 12.00
N LEU A 281 -12.84 -4.79 12.18
CA LEU A 281 -13.86 -5.78 12.49
C LEU A 281 -13.89 -6.01 14.00
N ASP A 282 -15.09 -5.98 14.58
CA ASP A 282 -15.35 -6.27 15.99
C ASP A 282 -16.16 -7.58 16.13
N GLU A 283 -15.96 -8.30 17.24
CA GLU A 283 -16.57 -9.60 17.52
C GLU A 283 -18.09 -9.51 17.75
N TYR A 284 -18.81 -10.53 17.26
CA TYR A 284 -20.21 -10.74 17.59
C TYR A 284 -20.37 -11.32 19.00
N VAL A 285 -20.94 -10.55 19.91
CA VAL A 285 -21.37 -11.05 21.23
C VAL A 285 -22.87 -11.36 21.20
N PRO A 286 -23.29 -12.64 21.22
CA PRO A 286 -24.70 -12.99 21.30
C PRO A 286 -25.28 -12.36 22.59
N GLN A 287 -26.37 -11.58 22.44
CA GLN A 287 -27.11 -10.85 23.51
C GLN A 287 -26.68 -9.39 23.81
N ARG A 288 -25.62 -8.83 23.20
CA ARG A 288 -25.13 -7.45 23.52
C ARG A 288 -25.17 -6.40 22.39
N SER A 289 -25.92 -6.65 21.32
CA SER A 289 -26.01 -5.81 20.11
C SER A 289 -24.74 -5.83 19.25
N PHE A 290 -24.94 -5.76 17.94
CA PHE A 290 -23.90 -5.85 16.93
C PHE A 290 -23.09 -4.54 16.85
N VAL A 291 -21.76 -4.59 16.93
CA VAL A 291 -20.91 -3.44 16.56
C VAL A 291 -20.54 -3.61 15.09
N PRO A 292 -21.04 -2.74 14.19
CA PRO A 292 -20.70 -2.86 12.77
C PRO A 292 -19.21 -2.61 12.54
N THR A 293 -18.70 -3.15 11.42
CA THR A 293 -17.39 -2.78 10.87
C THR A 293 -17.23 -1.27 10.87
N GLN A 294 -16.12 -0.76 11.40
CA GLN A 294 -15.80 0.67 11.37
C GLN A 294 -14.76 0.90 10.27
N ALA A 295 -15.00 1.84 9.37
CA ALA A 295 -14.09 2.21 8.29
C ALA A 295 -13.76 3.70 8.40
N PHE A 296 -12.50 4.03 8.13
CA PHE A 296 -11.90 5.33 8.31
C PHE A 296 -11.09 5.69 7.08
N VAL A 297 -11.39 6.85 6.52
CA VAL A 297 -10.63 7.44 5.43
C VAL A 297 -9.51 8.29 6.01
N ASN A 298 -8.28 8.04 5.59
CA ASN A 298 -7.10 8.78 5.98
C ASN A 298 -7.01 10.09 5.17
N ASP A 299 -6.21 11.05 5.64
CA ASP A 299 -5.90 12.26 4.88
C ASP A 299 -4.38 12.53 4.82
N ARG A 300 -3.58 11.56 5.28
CA ARG A 300 -2.12 11.59 5.47
C ARG A 300 -1.61 12.63 6.46
N LEU A 301 -2.48 13.31 7.20
CA LEU A 301 -2.10 14.35 8.15
C LEU A 301 -2.37 13.92 9.60
N TRP A 302 -2.16 12.63 9.89
CA TRP A 302 -2.47 12.03 11.18
C TRP A 302 -3.94 12.24 11.58
N SER A 303 -4.82 12.25 10.59
CA SER A 303 -6.23 12.54 10.73
C SER A 303 -7.03 11.56 9.87
N PHE A 304 -8.07 11.03 10.50
CA PHE A 304 -8.91 10.00 9.96
C PHE A 304 -10.35 10.43 10.14
N SER A 305 -11.14 10.26 9.09
CA SER A 305 -12.56 10.54 9.13
C SER A 305 -13.34 9.24 9.01
N ALA A 306 -14.34 9.04 9.88
CA ALA A 306 -15.23 7.90 9.71
C ALA A 306 -15.87 7.97 8.32
N ALA A 307 -15.89 6.84 7.60
CA ALA A 307 -16.40 6.71 6.24
C ALA A 307 -17.95 6.79 6.15
N GLN A 308 -18.57 7.72 6.89
CA GLN A 308 -20.01 7.81 7.14
C GLN A 308 -20.81 7.93 5.83
N GLY A 309 -21.70 6.97 5.60
CA GLY A 309 -22.68 6.99 4.51
C GLY A 309 -22.11 6.79 3.10
N ARG A 310 -20.80 6.54 2.94
CA ARG A 310 -20.13 6.40 1.64
C ARG A 310 -19.79 4.96 1.26
N HIS A 311 -19.71 4.03 2.21
CA HIS A 311 -19.40 2.63 1.93
C HIS A 311 -20.30 1.71 2.77
N GLY A 312 -20.96 0.73 2.15
CA GLY A 312 -21.91 -0.18 2.79
C GLY A 312 -21.33 -1.06 3.92
N LEU A 313 -20.00 -1.05 4.11
CA LEU A 313 -19.27 -1.79 5.15
C LEU A 313 -19.80 -1.54 6.56
N LEU A 314 -20.18 -0.28 6.85
CA LEU A 314 -20.58 0.19 8.18
C LEU A 314 -21.91 -0.39 8.70
N THR A 315 -22.49 -1.37 8.02
CA THR A 315 -23.79 -1.94 8.38
C THR A 315 -23.79 -3.46 8.55
N PHE A 316 -22.69 -4.15 8.21
CA PHE A 316 -22.66 -5.62 8.18
C PHE A 316 -21.67 -6.25 9.18
N PRO A 317 -22.11 -7.33 9.86
CA PRO A 317 -21.25 -8.30 10.54
C PRO A 317 -20.29 -9.00 9.58
N PHE A 318 -18.98 -8.88 9.75
CA PHE A 318 -18.06 -9.85 9.15
C PHE A 318 -17.27 -10.57 10.22
N GLU A 319 -17.11 -11.89 10.04
CA GLU A 319 -16.27 -12.71 10.89
C GLU A 319 -14.80 -12.58 10.48
N SER A 320 -14.52 -12.40 9.21
CA SER A 320 -13.15 -12.19 8.74
C SER A 320 -13.21 -11.60 7.36
N ALA A 321 -12.20 -10.84 6.95
CA ALA A 321 -12.12 -10.37 5.59
C ALA A 321 -10.68 -10.33 5.07
N VAL A 322 -10.52 -10.32 3.75
CA VAL A 322 -9.26 -10.02 3.06
C VAL A 322 -9.56 -9.07 1.91
N THR A 323 -8.61 -8.21 1.59
CA THR A 323 -8.68 -7.29 0.46
C THR A 323 -7.78 -7.79 -0.66
N LEU A 324 -8.29 -7.78 -1.90
CA LEU A 324 -7.54 -8.18 -3.09
C LEU A 324 -8.21 -7.62 -4.34
N ASP A 325 -7.42 -7.28 -5.36
CA ASP A 325 -7.88 -6.87 -6.68
C ASP A 325 -7.97 -8.11 -7.58
N ALA A 326 -9.11 -8.82 -7.53
CA ALA A 326 -9.26 -10.14 -8.16
C ALA A 326 -9.33 -10.06 -9.68
N ASP A 327 -9.94 -8.99 -10.20
CA ASP A 327 -10.15 -8.80 -11.63
C ASP A 327 -9.13 -7.85 -12.29
N SER A 328 -8.18 -7.36 -11.48
CA SER A 328 -7.04 -6.53 -11.90
C SER A 328 -7.48 -5.23 -12.56
N ASP A 329 -8.54 -4.61 -12.04
CA ASP A 329 -9.06 -3.33 -12.53
C ASP A 329 -8.46 -2.11 -11.80
N GLY A 330 -7.66 -2.36 -10.76
CA GLY A 330 -7.03 -1.34 -9.93
C GLY A 330 -7.85 -0.95 -8.70
N LEU A 331 -9.01 -1.58 -8.46
CA LEU A 331 -9.87 -1.33 -7.32
C LEU A 331 -9.94 -2.56 -6.41
N PRO A 332 -9.27 -2.57 -5.25
CA PRO A 332 -9.35 -3.71 -4.34
C PRO A 332 -10.79 -4.04 -3.92
N GLU A 333 -11.15 -5.31 -3.95
CA GLU A 333 -12.39 -5.81 -3.38
C GLU A 333 -12.18 -6.38 -1.99
N LEU A 334 -13.25 -6.36 -1.21
CA LEU A 334 -13.31 -7.03 0.08
C LEU A 334 -13.99 -8.39 -0.06
N TYR A 335 -13.29 -9.46 0.30
CA TYR A 335 -13.85 -10.80 0.44
C TYR A 335 -14.04 -11.08 1.92
N ALA A 336 -15.29 -11.21 2.36
CA ALA A 336 -15.62 -11.27 3.77
C ALA A 336 -16.55 -12.44 4.10
N ASN A 337 -16.30 -13.09 5.24
CA ASN A 337 -17.19 -14.12 5.75
C ASN A 337 -18.30 -13.52 6.61
N ARG A 338 -19.53 -13.96 6.37
CA ARG A 338 -20.70 -13.59 7.15
C ARG A 338 -21.56 -14.83 7.41
N GLY A 339 -21.43 -15.40 8.60
CA GLY A 339 -21.97 -16.73 8.88
C GLY A 339 -21.34 -17.76 7.95
N ALA A 340 -22.16 -18.57 7.29
CA ALA A 340 -21.72 -19.64 6.40
C ALA A 340 -21.29 -19.21 4.98
N GLN A 341 -21.21 -17.91 4.70
CA GLN A 341 -21.05 -17.42 3.34
C GLN A 341 -19.83 -16.52 3.19
N LEU A 342 -19.03 -16.79 2.16
CA LEU A 342 -18.04 -15.85 1.64
C LEU A 342 -18.76 -14.88 0.70
N GLU A 343 -18.66 -13.59 0.98
CA GLU A 343 -19.25 -12.52 0.20
C GLU A 343 -18.14 -11.70 -0.46
N ARG A 344 -18.23 -11.48 -1.78
CA ARG A 344 -17.42 -10.48 -2.48
C ARG A 344 -18.13 -9.13 -2.41
N TRP A 345 -17.40 -8.12 -1.98
CA TRP A 345 -17.85 -6.74 -1.96
C TRP A 345 -16.89 -5.92 -2.81
N ALA A 346 -17.35 -5.52 -3.98
CA ALA A 346 -16.57 -4.74 -4.92
C ALA A 346 -16.89 -3.26 -4.76
N VAL A 347 -15.90 -2.42 -5.02
CA VAL A 347 -16.12 -0.99 -5.11
C VAL A 347 -16.72 -0.69 -6.48
N ALA A 348 -17.97 -0.23 -6.50
CA ALA A 348 -18.57 0.27 -7.71
C ALA A 348 -18.43 1.76 -7.79
N VAL A 349 -18.01 2.20 -8.95
CA VAL A 349 -18.03 3.60 -9.28
C VAL A 349 -19.46 3.96 -9.69
N SER A 350 -20.17 4.62 -8.79
CA SER A 350 -21.48 5.20 -9.10
C SER A 350 -21.35 6.21 -10.25
N SER A 351 -22.49 6.66 -10.79
CA SER A 351 -22.49 7.70 -11.82
C SER A 351 -21.69 8.94 -11.42
N ASP A 352 -21.59 9.21 -10.12
CA ASP A 352 -21.02 10.39 -9.45
C ASP A 352 -19.58 10.25 -8.89
N ARG A 353 -18.78 9.30 -9.41
CA ARG A 353 -17.44 8.96 -8.86
C ARG A 353 -17.48 8.54 -7.40
N GLN A 354 -18.64 8.28 -6.81
CA GLN A 354 -18.68 7.77 -5.45
C GLN A 354 -18.41 6.28 -5.52
N TYR A 355 -17.49 5.84 -4.69
CA TYR A 355 -17.11 4.45 -4.54
C TYR A 355 -18.13 3.79 -3.61
N GLU A 356 -19.15 3.16 -4.18
CA GLU A 356 -20.16 2.44 -3.42
C GLU A 356 -19.81 0.96 -3.37
N LEU A 357 -19.66 0.41 -2.17
CA LEU A 357 -19.49 -1.02 -2.03
C LEU A 357 -20.78 -1.77 -2.45
N ILE A 358 -20.72 -2.57 -3.52
CA ILE A 358 -21.88 -3.31 -4.04
C ILE A 358 -22.01 -4.70 -3.38
N ARG A 359 -23.28 -5.11 -3.26
CA ARG A 359 -23.80 -6.39 -2.75
C ARG A 359 -23.09 -7.65 -3.31
N PRO A 360 -23.14 -8.78 -2.57
CA PRO A 360 -22.48 -10.03 -2.94
C PRO A 360 -22.83 -10.53 -4.34
N ALA A 361 -21.79 -10.83 -5.12
CA ALA A 361 -21.90 -11.75 -6.24
C ALA A 361 -21.89 -13.19 -5.70
N SER A 362 -23.07 -13.82 -5.72
CA SER A 362 -23.37 -15.24 -5.42
C SER A 362 -23.47 -15.67 -3.94
N ALA A 363 -24.45 -16.52 -3.68
CA ALA A 363 -24.79 -17.13 -2.39
C ALA A 363 -24.30 -18.59 -2.36
N ASP A 364 -23.05 -18.80 -2.71
CA ASP A 364 -22.52 -20.13 -3.07
C ASP A 364 -21.46 -20.63 -2.07
N ALA A 365 -21.82 -20.73 -0.80
CA ALA A 365 -21.00 -21.45 0.18
C ALA A 365 -21.86 -22.21 1.21
N PRO A 366 -21.47 -23.44 1.58
CA PRO A 366 -22.17 -24.28 2.55
C PRO A 366 -22.00 -23.79 4.00
N ALA A 367 -22.88 -24.27 4.90
CA ALA A 367 -22.85 -24.03 6.35
C ALA A 367 -21.41 -24.07 6.92
N ALA A 368 -21.02 -23.06 7.71
CA ALA A 368 -19.75 -22.99 8.41
C ALA A 368 -19.96 -22.66 9.89
N ALA A 369 -19.16 -23.30 10.74
CA ALA A 369 -19.08 -23.12 12.18
C ALA A 369 -18.22 -21.89 12.50
N PRO A 370 -18.48 -21.21 13.63
CA PRO A 370 -17.87 -19.93 13.96
C PRO A 370 -16.36 -20.08 14.27
N SER A 371 -15.52 -20.00 13.24
CA SER A 371 -14.21 -19.33 13.23
C SER A 371 -13.64 -19.45 11.81
N ILE A 372 -14.02 -18.55 10.92
CA ILE A 372 -13.52 -18.58 9.54
C ILE A 372 -12.33 -17.61 9.47
N ARG A 373 -11.12 -18.13 9.21
CA ARG A 373 -9.95 -17.34 8.77
C ARG A 373 -9.94 -17.38 7.25
N LEU A 374 -9.46 -16.32 6.61
CA LEU A 374 -9.26 -16.22 5.17
C LEU A 374 -7.77 -16.01 4.90
N VAL A 375 -7.28 -16.64 3.85
CA VAL A 375 -5.93 -16.46 3.30
C VAL A 375 -6.09 -16.41 1.79
N ALA A 376 -5.57 -15.38 1.13
CA ALA A 376 -5.64 -15.21 -0.32
C ALA A 376 -4.25 -15.30 -0.95
N ALA A 377 -4.12 -16.08 -2.02
CA ALA A 377 -2.92 -16.14 -2.86
C ALA A 377 -3.23 -16.81 -4.18
N ASP A 378 -2.38 -16.62 -5.18
CA ASP A 378 -2.33 -17.47 -6.36
C ASP A 378 -1.69 -18.80 -5.99
N PHE A 379 -2.49 -19.79 -5.59
CA PHE A 379 -1.99 -21.10 -5.15
C PHE A 379 -1.70 -22.03 -6.31
N ASP A 380 -2.36 -21.85 -7.46
CA ASP A 380 -2.28 -22.77 -8.60
C ASP A 380 -1.30 -22.31 -9.70
N GLY A 381 -0.76 -21.11 -9.57
CA GLY A 381 0.28 -20.55 -10.42
C GLY A 381 -0.25 -19.92 -11.71
N ASP A 382 -1.55 -19.63 -11.80
CA ASP A 382 -2.18 -19.16 -13.03
C ASP A 382 -2.38 -17.64 -13.13
N ALA A 383 -1.80 -16.87 -12.20
CA ALA A 383 -1.91 -15.43 -12.06
C ALA A 383 -3.33 -14.95 -11.72
N GLN A 384 -4.10 -15.76 -10.99
CA GLN A 384 -5.39 -15.38 -10.43
C GLN A 384 -5.41 -15.68 -8.93
N TRP A 385 -6.28 -14.98 -8.20
CA TRP A 385 -6.39 -15.16 -6.76
C TRP A 385 -7.27 -16.36 -6.42
N GLU A 386 -6.77 -17.20 -5.52
CA GLU A 386 -7.53 -18.19 -4.76
C GLU A 386 -7.70 -17.74 -3.31
N ILE A 387 -8.74 -18.26 -2.65
CA ILE A 387 -9.00 -18.05 -1.23
C ILE A 387 -9.01 -19.40 -0.51
N ALA A 388 -8.15 -19.53 0.50
CA ALA A 388 -8.19 -20.60 1.48
C ALA A 388 -9.04 -20.20 2.69
N MET A 389 -9.96 -21.09 3.07
CA MET A 389 -10.93 -20.84 4.14
C MET A 389 -11.23 -22.10 4.96
N SER A 390 -11.54 -21.91 6.24
CA SER A 390 -12.01 -23.01 7.11
C SER A 390 -13.52 -23.23 6.95
N ALA A 391 -13.92 -24.32 6.31
CA ALA A 391 -15.30 -24.82 6.29
C ALA A 391 -15.60 -25.72 7.51
N ASP A 392 -16.86 -26.20 7.65
CA ASP A 392 -17.32 -27.05 8.77
C ASP A 392 -16.45 -28.29 8.99
N ALA A 393 -16.10 -28.99 7.90
CA ALA A 393 -15.39 -30.27 7.95
C ALA A 393 -13.99 -30.23 7.31
N ALA A 394 -13.62 -29.14 6.63
CA ALA A 394 -12.39 -29.06 5.86
C ALA A 394 -11.80 -27.64 5.82
N LEU A 395 -10.49 -27.54 5.66
CA LEU A 395 -9.80 -26.38 5.11
C LEU A 395 -9.79 -26.52 3.59
N GLU A 396 -10.36 -25.54 2.89
CA GLU A 396 -10.53 -25.59 1.44
C GLU A 396 -9.83 -24.41 0.77
N VAL A 397 -9.17 -24.67 -0.35
CA VAL A 397 -8.65 -23.65 -1.28
C VAL A 397 -9.55 -23.62 -2.49
N ARG A 398 -10.07 -22.44 -2.83
CA ARG A 398 -11.03 -22.24 -3.91
C ARG A 398 -10.58 -21.10 -4.81
N LYS A 399 -10.65 -21.33 -6.13
CA LYS A 399 -10.50 -20.26 -7.12
C LYS A 399 -11.69 -19.33 -7.06
N ILE A 400 -11.43 -18.03 -7.10
CA ILE A 400 -12.50 -17.03 -7.07
C ILE A 400 -13.41 -17.22 -8.29
N GLY A 401 -14.71 -17.38 -8.03
CA GLY A 401 -15.73 -17.65 -9.06
C GLY A 401 -15.95 -19.13 -9.38
N GLU A 402 -15.20 -20.06 -8.78
CA GLU A 402 -15.40 -21.49 -8.95
C GLU A 402 -16.04 -22.18 -7.74
N GLN A 403 -16.86 -23.20 -8.04
CA GLN A 403 -17.63 -23.95 -7.03
C GLN A 403 -16.89 -25.15 -6.44
N SER A 404 -15.91 -25.69 -7.16
CA SER A 404 -15.16 -26.86 -6.69
C SER A 404 -13.87 -26.40 -6.01
N PRO A 405 -13.51 -26.93 -4.85
CA PRO A 405 -12.22 -26.62 -4.25
C PRO A 405 -11.09 -27.22 -5.08
N LEU A 406 -10.00 -26.46 -5.24
CA LEU A 406 -8.73 -26.94 -5.80
C LEU A 406 -8.05 -27.91 -4.84
N LEU A 407 -8.20 -27.65 -3.53
CA LEU A 407 -7.65 -28.44 -2.46
C LEU A 407 -8.65 -28.49 -1.31
N SER A 408 -8.88 -29.69 -0.74
CA SER A 408 -9.71 -29.89 0.44
C SER A 408 -8.96 -30.77 1.43
N ILE A 409 -8.76 -30.26 2.64
CA ILE A 409 -8.01 -30.90 3.73
C ILE A 409 -8.98 -31.12 4.88
N PRO A 410 -9.16 -32.35 5.40
CA PRO A 410 -10.00 -32.57 6.57
C PRO A 410 -9.56 -31.69 7.75
N ARG A 411 -10.53 -31.03 8.40
CA ARG A 411 -10.25 -30.06 9.48
C ARG A 411 -9.82 -30.72 10.79
N ASP A 412 -10.06 -32.01 10.96
CA ASP A 412 -9.81 -32.73 12.20
C ASP A 412 -8.40 -32.48 12.73
N GLY A 413 -8.31 -31.75 13.86
CA GLY A 413 -7.06 -31.44 14.55
C GLY A 413 -6.36 -30.14 14.12
N VAL A 414 -6.82 -29.42 13.09
CA VAL A 414 -6.20 -28.15 12.65
C VAL A 414 -6.41 -27.06 13.72
N LEU A 415 -5.31 -26.56 14.28
CA LEU A 415 -5.29 -25.54 15.32
C LEU A 415 -5.26 -24.11 14.75
N GLY A 416 -4.57 -23.94 13.64
CA GLY A 416 -4.43 -22.69 12.90
C GLY A 416 -3.80 -22.94 11.53
N PHE A 417 -3.98 -22.01 10.62
CA PHE A 417 -3.38 -22.03 9.29
C PHE A 417 -3.10 -20.62 8.80
N GLY A 418 -2.13 -20.44 7.93
CA GLY A 418 -1.76 -19.17 7.31
C GLY A 418 -1.05 -19.41 5.98
N ILE A 419 -0.35 -18.39 5.51
CA ILE A 419 0.45 -18.44 4.28
C ILE A 419 1.92 -18.15 4.60
N ALA A 420 2.81 -18.79 3.85
CA ALA A 420 4.23 -18.47 3.85
C ALA A 420 4.82 -18.72 2.45
N ALA A 421 5.81 -17.93 2.07
CA ALA A 421 6.62 -18.16 0.88
C ALA A 421 7.98 -18.76 1.25
N LEU A 422 8.00 -19.95 1.85
CA LEU A 422 9.20 -20.52 2.49
C LEU A 422 10.41 -20.65 1.54
N ASP A 423 10.18 -20.84 0.24
CA ASP A 423 11.24 -20.89 -0.79
C ASP A 423 11.51 -19.53 -1.47
N GLY A 424 10.86 -18.47 -0.99
CA GLY A 424 10.93 -17.10 -1.49
C GLY A 424 10.12 -16.82 -2.76
N ILE A 425 9.54 -17.83 -3.41
CA ILE A 425 8.90 -17.65 -4.73
C ILE A 425 7.48 -18.19 -4.82
N ARG A 426 7.11 -19.19 -4.04
CA ARG A 426 5.80 -19.84 -4.10
C ARG A 426 5.00 -19.62 -2.83
N PRO A 427 3.71 -19.28 -2.93
CA PRO A 427 2.86 -19.29 -1.77
C PRO A 427 2.64 -20.75 -1.33
N SER A 428 2.73 -20.96 -0.02
CA SER A 428 2.46 -22.24 0.63
C SER A 428 1.36 -22.04 1.65
N LEU A 429 0.32 -22.89 1.58
CA LEU A 429 -0.65 -23.00 2.66
C LEU A 429 0.02 -23.77 3.80
N VAL A 430 0.17 -23.12 4.95
CA VAL A 430 0.78 -23.71 6.13
C VAL A 430 -0.29 -23.89 7.19
N TRP A 431 -0.40 -25.09 7.75
CA TRP A 431 -1.27 -25.32 8.90
C TRP A 431 -0.60 -26.25 9.90
N PHE A 432 -1.13 -26.25 11.11
CA PHE A 432 -0.62 -27.11 12.16
C PHE A 432 -1.74 -27.76 12.95
N SER A 433 -1.45 -28.95 13.47
CA SER A 433 -2.38 -29.78 14.23
C SER A 433 -1.70 -30.46 15.40
N HIS A 434 -2.47 -30.95 16.37
CA HIS A 434 -1.96 -31.85 17.41
C HIS A 434 -2.23 -33.30 17.08
N GLN A 435 -1.19 -34.13 17.07
CA GLN A 435 -1.30 -35.58 16.94
C GLN A 435 -0.31 -36.25 17.88
N ASN A 436 -0.80 -37.12 18.79
CA ASN A 436 0.04 -37.87 19.72
C ASN A 436 1.04 -37.00 20.51
N ASP A 437 0.59 -35.85 21.02
CA ASP A 437 1.40 -34.85 21.74
C ASP A 437 2.54 -34.19 20.91
N GLU A 438 2.50 -34.33 19.58
CA GLU A 438 3.36 -33.62 18.64
C GLU A 438 2.57 -32.51 17.92
N LEU A 439 3.24 -31.39 17.67
CA LEU A 439 2.78 -30.44 16.67
C LEU A 439 3.12 -30.99 15.30
N VAL A 440 2.11 -31.21 14.47
CA VAL A 440 2.26 -31.60 13.09
C VAL A 440 2.05 -30.36 12.24
N MET A 441 3.11 -29.84 11.64
CA MET A 441 3.04 -28.74 10.69
C MET A 441 3.10 -29.30 9.28
N THR A 442 2.12 -28.94 8.46
CA THR A 442 2.07 -29.37 7.07
C THR A 442 2.00 -28.16 6.17
N THR A 443 2.80 -28.20 5.10
CA THR A 443 2.78 -27.21 4.03
C THR A 443 2.26 -27.86 2.75
N LYS A 444 1.42 -27.12 2.02
CA LYS A 444 1.03 -27.48 0.66
C LYS A 444 1.33 -26.33 -0.29
N THR A 445 2.08 -26.64 -1.33
CA THR A 445 2.42 -25.71 -2.41
C THR A 445 2.19 -26.39 -3.74
N ALA A 446 1.83 -25.60 -4.76
CA ALA A 446 1.73 -26.12 -6.12
C ALA A 446 3.12 -26.45 -6.67
N ASN A 447 3.23 -27.63 -7.24
CA ASN A 447 4.45 -28.14 -7.85
C ASN A 447 4.40 -27.98 -9.37
N ASP A 448 5.58 -27.89 -9.98
CA ASP A 448 5.78 -27.86 -11.44
C ASP A 448 5.08 -26.70 -12.20
N VAL A 449 4.65 -25.66 -11.47
CA VAL A 449 4.15 -24.41 -12.04
C VAL A 449 5.15 -23.26 -11.79
N PRO A 450 5.45 -22.44 -12.80
CA PRO A 450 6.38 -21.32 -12.66
C PRO A 450 5.76 -20.17 -11.87
N PHE A 451 6.46 -19.75 -10.83
CA PHE A 451 6.13 -18.61 -9.97
C PHE A 451 7.23 -17.56 -10.01
N ILE A 452 6.92 -16.36 -9.54
CA ILE A 452 7.89 -15.31 -9.26
C ILE A 452 7.65 -14.79 -7.84
N GLY A 453 8.74 -14.49 -7.11
CA GLY A 453 8.68 -13.77 -5.85
C GLY A 453 9.23 -12.35 -6.03
N LEU A 454 8.58 -11.36 -5.42
CA LEU A 454 9.02 -9.97 -5.41
C LEU A 454 9.23 -9.50 -3.96
N THR A 455 10.40 -8.94 -3.68
CA THR A 455 10.68 -8.20 -2.44
C THR A 455 10.92 -6.75 -2.78
N PHE A 456 10.47 -5.86 -1.91
CA PHE A 456 10.53 -4.42 -2.12
C PHE A 456 11.36 -3.79 -1.01
N SER A 457 12.07 -2.71 -1.33
CA SER A 457 12.72 -1.89 -0.32
C SER A 457 12.82 -0.45 -0.76
N GLY A 458 12.40 0.48 0.10
CA GLY A 458 12.54 1.92 -0.14
C GLY A 458 13.99 2.42 -0.16
N LYS A 459 14.98 1.67 0.36
CA LYS A 459 16.39 2.10 0.38
C LYS A 459 17.41 1.02 0.77
N GLU A 460 18.62 1.10 0.20
CA GLU A 460 19.85 0.55 0.78
C GLU A 460 21.02 1.56 0.90
N GLU A 461 21.13 2.58 0.04
CA GLU A 461 22.28 3.49 0.03
C GLU A 461 22.07 4.76 0.87
N LYS A 462 22.98 5.05 1.81
CA LYS A 462 22.85 6.16 2.78
C LYS A 462 22.77 7.58 2.18
N GLN A 463 23.16 7.79 0.92
CA GLN A 463 23.26 9.12 0.30
C GLN A 463 21.94 9.66 -0.27
N ASP A 464 20.97 8.78 -0.56
CA ASP A 464 19.67 9.18 -1.08
C ASP A 464 18.70 9.53 0.06
N GLU A 465 17.80 10.49 -0.11
CA GLU A 465 16.74 10.74 0.86
C GLU A 465 15.74 9.57 0.82
N MET A 466 15.45 8.98 1.98
CA MET A 466 14.47 7.89 2.09
C MET A 466 13.07 8.48 1.95
N ARG A 467 12.28 7.95 1.02
CA ARG A 467 10.91 8.42 0.78
C ARG A 467 9.85 7.39 1.14
N SER A 468 10.06 6.11 0.78
CA SER A 468 9.23 5.00 1.25
C SER A 468 9.90 4.18 2.35
N ASN A 469 9.07 3.48 3.15
CA ASN A 469 9.56 2.59 4.20
C ASN A 469 10.45 1.46 3.65
N ARG A 470 11.47 1.09 4.43
CA ARG A 470 12.48 0.11 4.01
C ARG A 470 11.94 -1.30 3.81
N SER A 471 10.83 -1.63 4.48
CA SER A 471 10.15 -2.92 4.38
C SER A 471 9.30 -3.08 3.11
N GLY A 472 9.05 -2.00 2.37
CA GLY A 472 8.23 -2.03 1.15
C GLY A 472 6.75 -2.37 1.43
N ILE A 473 6.27 -2.09 2.64
CA ILE A 473 4.87 -2.27 3.04
C ILE A 473 4.04 -1.13 2.44
N GLY A 474 2.92 -1.46 1.79
CA GLY A 474 2.04 -0.51 1.11
C GLY A 474 2.33 -0.29 -0.38
N VAL A 475 3.30 -1.01 -0.96
CA VAL A 475 3.56 -1.00 -2.41
C VAL A 475 2.41 -1.65 -3.16
N LYS A 476 1.85 -0.95 -4.15
CA LYS A 476 0.87 -1.52 -5.09
C LYS A 476 1.58 -2.05 -6.33
N VAL A 477 1.15 -3.23 -6.79
CA VAL A 477 1.82 -4.00 -7.84
C VAL A 477 0.81 -4.36 -8.92
N HIS A 478 1.16 -4.08 -10.18
CA HIS A 478 0.41 -4.54 -11.35
C HIS A 478 1.36 -5.23 -12.34
N ALA A 479 1.22 -6.53 -12.49
CA ALA A 479 2.05 -7.36 -13.35
C ALA A 479 1.34 -7.73 -14.64
N ARG A 480 2.06 -7.60 -15.77
CA ARG A 480 1.58 -8.01 -17.09
C ARG A 480 2.28 -9.27 -17.54
N ILE A 481 1.49 -10.30 -17.87
CA ILE A 481 2.00 -11.59 -18.36
C ILE A 481 1.23 -12.02 -19.61
N GLY A 482 1.78 -11.82 -20.81
CA GLY A 482 1.17 -12.25 -22.07
C GLY A 482 -0.13 -11.50 -22.36
N SER A 483 -1.30 -12.05 -21.99
CA SER A 483 -2.62 -11.36 -22.01
C SER A 483 -3.26 -11.22 -20.63
N LYS A 484 -2.63 -11.74 -19.58
CA LYS A 484 -3.08 -11.71 -18.20
C LYS A 484 -2.55 -10.48 -17.46
N TRP A 485 -3.28 -10.11 -16.42
CA TRP A 485 -2.91 -9.14 -15.40
C TRP A 485 -2.98 -9.81 -14.04
N PHE A 486 -2.11 -9.37 -13.14
CA PHE A 486 -2.16 -9.71 -11.72
C PHE A 486 -1.94 -8.42 -10.94
N SER A 487 -2.79 -8.15 -9.96
CA SER A 487 -2.74 -6.97 -9.10
C SER A 487 -2.66 -7.38 -7.63
N ALA A 488 -1.84 -6.67 -6.85
CA ALA A 488 -1.70 -6.91 -5.41
C ALA A 488 -1.21 -5.65 -4.66
N GLU A 489 -1.33 -5.68 -3.33
CA GLU A 489 -0.73 -4.72 -2.40
C GLU A 489 0.07 -5.47 -1.33
N THR A 490 1.10 -4.85 -0.75
CA THR A 490 2.01 -5.51 0.22
C THR A 490 1.61 -5.34 1.70
N PHE A 491 0.35 -5.03 2.00
CA PHE A 491 -0.14 -4.98 3.39
C PHE A 491 -0.21 -6.39 4.01
N ARG A 492 -1.36 -7.06 3.91
CA ARG A 492 -1.52 -8.47 4.27
C ARG A 492 -2.62 -9.11 3.45
N ASN A 493 -2.42 -10.37 3.09
CA ASN A 493 -3.36 -11.18 2.32
C ASN A 493 -4.05 -12.26 3.16
N ASP A 494 -4.05 -12.13 4.48
CA ASP A 494 -4.76 -13.01 5.39
C ASP A 494 -5.48 -12.26 6.50
N SER A 495 -6.46 -12.93 7.11
CA SER A 495 -7.33 -12.36 8.13
C SER A 495 -6.90 -12.69 9.57
N GLY A 496 -5.72 -13.27 9.76
CA GLY A 496 -5.21 -13.64 11.07
C GLY A 496 -4.62 -12.45 11.82
N PRO A 497 -4.49 -12.56 13.15
CA PRO A 497 -3.79 -11.56 13.94
C PRO A 497 -2.31 -11.41 13.54
N GLY A 498 -1.84 -10.17 13.44
CA GLY A 498 -0.48 -9.84 13.07
C GLY A 498 -0.31 -9.58 11.57
N GLN A 499 0.96 -9.52 11.16
CA GLN A 499 1.33 -9.23 9.77
C GLN A 499 2.65 -9.93 9.47
N SER A 500 2.67 -10.75 8.41
CA SER A 500 3.89 -11.37 7.88
C SER A 500 4.70 -10.35 7.08
N LEU A 501 6.03 -10.48 7.07
CA LEU A 501 6.91 -9.78 6.14
C LEU A 501 7.55 -10.83 5.22
N MET A 502 6.92 -11.06 4.07
CA MET A 502 7.32 -12.06 3.09
C MET A 502 7.23 -11.51 1.66
N PRO A 503 7.93 -12.13 0.68
CA PRO A 503 7.81 -11.74 -0.71
C PRO A 503 6.36 -11.80 -1.22
N LEU A 504 5.98 -10.87 -2.09
CA LEU A 504 4.78 -11.00 -2.89
C LEU A 504 5.02 -12.07 -3.96
N THR A 505 4.24 -13.14 -3.92
CA THR A 505 4.37 -14.27 -4.86
C THR A 505 3.16 -14.42 -5.75
N PHE A 506 3.38 -14.65 -7.04
CA PHE A 506 2.33 -15.01 -7.99
C PHE A 506 2.87 -15.89 -9.12
N GLY A 507 1.99 -16.68 -9.70
CA GLY A 507 2.28 -17.53 -10.83
C GLY A 507 2.43 -16.76 -12.12
N THR A 508 3.20 -17.30 -13.05
CA THR A 508 3.34 -16.71 -14.39
C THR A 508 2.40 -17.34 -15.41
N GLY A 509 1.47 -18.21 -14.98
CA GLY A 509 0.56 -18.93 -15.86
C GLY A 509 1.26 -19.78 -16.92
N GLY A 510 2.46 -20.28 -16.61
CA GLY A 510 3.29 -21.06 -17.53
C GLY A 510 4.27 -20.23 -18.38
N ALA A 511 4.34 -18.91 -18.20
CA ALA A 511 5.31 -18.07 -18.92
C ALA A 511 6.70 -18.10 -18.24
N ASP A 512 7.78 -18.07 -19.03
CA ASP A 512 9.14 -18.06 -18.49
C ASP A 512 9.55 -16.70 -17.89
N LYS A 513 8.70 -15.67 -18.05
CA LYS A 513 8.92 -14.31 -17.53
C LYS A 513 7.62 -13.53 -17.39
N VAL A 514 7.65 -12.51 -16.53
CA VAL A 514 6.69 -11.41 -16.48
C VAL A 514 7.14 -10.32 -17.46
N ASP A 515 6.24 -9.82 -18.31
CA ASP A 515 6.60 -8.84 -19.34
C ASP A 515 7.02 -7.51 -18.71
N PHE A 516 6.20 -7.02 -17.77
CA PHE A 516 6.55 -5.91 -16.90
C PHE A 516 5.74 -5.94 -15.59
N VAL A 517 6.29 -5.31 -14.57
CA VAL A 517 5.66 -5.03 -13.27
C VAL A 517 5.66 -3.52 -13.08
N MET A 518 4.48 -2.95 -12.88
CA MET A 518 4.30 -1.55 -12.46
C MET A 518 4.17 -1.53 -10.95
N LEU A 519 4.87 -0.58 -10.32
CA LEU A 519 4.95 -0.40 -8.89
C LEU A 519 4.53 1.02 -8.54
N HIS A 520 3.62 1.15 -7.60
CA HIS A 520 3.31 2.43 -6.96
C HIS A 520 3.80 2.32 -5.51
N TRP A 521 4.84 3.07 -5.18
CA TRP A 521 5.43 3.12 -3.85
C TRP A 521 4.54 3.94 -2.90
N SER A 522 4.69 3.75 -1.58
CA SER A 522 3.87 4.45 -0.59
C SER A 522 4.04 5.97 -0.72
N ASP A 523 5.25 6.45 -0.94
CA ASP A 523 5.55 7.88 -1.15
C ASP A 523 4.98 8.49 -2.45
N GLY A 524 4.42 7.66 -3.33
CA GLY A 524 3.85 8.05 -4.61
C GLY A 524 4.76 7.84 -5.83
N VAL A 525 6.00 7.35 -5.68
CA VAL A 525 6.89 7.05 -6.82
C VAL A 525 6.28 5.97 -7.70
N PHE A 526 6.27 6.22 -9.02
CA PHE A 526 5.91 5.22 -10.01
C PHE A 526 7.16 4.59 -10.63
N GLN A 527 7.26 3.27 -10.52
CA GLN A 527 8.37 2.50 -11.08
C GLN A 527 7.87 1.38 -11.97
N MET A 528 8.68 1.01 -12.96
CA MET A 528 8.40 -0.12 -13.83
C MET A 528 9.68 -0.94 -14.00
N GLU A 529 9.53 -2.25 -13.79
CA GLU A 529 10.53 -3.27 -14.08
C GLU A 529 10.04 -4.16 -15.22
N THR A 530 10.94 -4.59 -16.10
CA THR A 530 10.57 -5.36 -17.30
C THR A 530 11.32 -6.68 -17.39
N ASN A 531 10.71 -7.67 -18.03
CA ASN A 531 11.32 -8.97 -18.31
C ASN A 531 11.82 -9.72 -17.06
N LEU A 532 11.05 -9.71 -15.96
CA LEU A 532 11.43 -10.45 -14.76
C LEU A 532 11.26 -11.95 -14.99
N GLU A 533 12.34 -12.71 -14.83
CA GLU A 533 12.36 -14.16 -15.08
C GLU A 533 11.54 -14.93 -14.04
N ALA A 534 10.79 -15.93 -14.48
CA ALA A 534 10.11 -16.87 -13.60
C ALA A 534 11.11 -17.78 -12.85
N GLY A 535 10.67 -18.37 -11.75
CA GLY A 535 11.46 -19.25 -10.89
C GLY A 535 12.50 -18.52 -10.04
N LYS A 536 12.37 -17.21 -9.86
CA LYS A 536 13.31 -16.37 -9.12
C LYS A 536 12.60 -15.44 -8.14
N LEU A 537 13.30 -15.17 -7.04
CA LEU A 537 13.03 -14.03 -6.17
C LEU A 537 13.74 -12.82 -6.76
N HIS A 538 12.98 -11.77 -7.07
CA HIS A 538 13.50 -10.48 -7.50
C HIS A 538 13.41 -9.50 -6.35
N LYS A 539 14.53 -8.85 -6.08
CA LYS A 539 14.58 -7.73 -5.16
C LYS A 539 14.47 -6.45 -5.97
N ILE A 540 13.45 -5.66 -5.69
CA ILE A 540 13.20 -4.39 -6.37
C ILE A 540 13.35 -3.28 -5.36
N GLU A 541 14.33 -2.44 -5.61
CA GLU A 541 14.59 -1.25 -4.80
C GLU A 541 13.91 -0.05 -5.45
N GLU A 542 13.38 0.84 -4.61
CA GLU A 542 12.85 2.11 -5.07
C GLU A 542 13.96 2.86 -5.80
N THR A 543 13.72 3.16 -7.07
CA THR A 543 14.65 3.93 -7.88
C THR A 543 14.12 5.33 -8.03
N GLN A 544 14.81 6.31 -7.43
CA GLN A 544 14.50 7.71 -7.68
C GLN A 544 14.89 8.12 -9.10
N ARG A 545 13.92 8.08 -10.02
CA ARG A 545 14.10 8.50 -11.42
C ARG A 545 13.82 10.00 -11.62
N GLN A 546 13.26 10.70 -10.62
CA GLN A 546 13.07 12.14 -10.61
C GLN A 546 14.27 12.84 -9.97
N THR A 547 15.25 13.23 -10.80
CA THR A 547 16.49 13.88 -10.33
C THR A 547 16.37 15.41 -10.14
N SER A 548 15.20 15.99 -10.38
CA SER A 548 14.95 17.45 -10.33
C SER A 548 13.55 17.71 -9.78
N SER A 549 13.44 18.71 -8.91
CA SER A 549 12.17 19.21 -8.35
C SER A 549 11.51 20.31 -9.20
N CYS A 550 12.05 20.59 -10.39
CA CYS A 550 11.65 21.71 -11.25
C CYS A 550 11.63 21.35 -12.75
N PRO A 551 10.75 21.97 -13.56
CA PRO A 551 10.84 21.93 -15.01
C PRO A 551 12.19 22.47 -15.53
N LEU A 552 12.59 22.00 -16.72
CA LEU A 552 13.85 22.31 -17.36
C LEU A 552 13.65 23.12 -18.64
N VAL A 553 14.50 24.12 -18.88
CA VAL A 553 14.50 24.88 -20.13
C VAL A 553 15.69 24.55 -21.02
N PHE A 554 15.40 24.33 -22.30
CA PHE A 554 16.38 24.11 -23.36
C PHE A 554 16.22 25.13 -24.47
N VAL A 555 17.33 25.57 -25.06
CA VAL A 555 17.36 26.57 -26.14
C VAL A 555 18.10 26.02 -27.35
N TRP A 556 17.63 26.33 -28.54
CA TRP A 556 18.36 26.04 -29.78
C TRP A 556 19.59 26.93 -29.93
N ASP A 557 20.78 26.33 -30.00
CA ASP A 557 22.07 27.03 -30.08
C ASP A 557 22.57 27.29 -31.52
N GLY A 558 21.86 26.77 -32.52
CA GLY A 558 22.25 26.82 -33.93
C GLY A 558 22.44 25.42 -34.52
N GLU A 559 22.79 24.44 -33.69
CA GLU A 559 23.05 23.05 -34.11
C GLU A 559 22.22 22.02 -33.31
N LYS A 560 21.98 22.27 -32.02
CA LYS A 560 21.26 21.38 -31.10
C LYS A 560 20.51 22.16 -30.03
N PHE A 561 19.75 21.43 -29.20
CA PHE A 561 19.18 21.99 -27.98
C PHE A 561 20.23 21.91 -26.87
N ALA A 562 20.57 23.06 -26.30
CA ALA A 562 21.41 23.20 -25.13
C ALA A 562 20.53 23.35 -23.88
N PHE A 563 20.88 22.64 -22.80
CA PHE A 563 20.30 22.86 -21.48
C PHE A 563 20.70 24.25 -20.99
N VAL A 564 19.75 24.98 -20.41
CA VAL A 564 20.01 26.29 -19.80
C VAL A 564 20.03 26.16 -18.28
N THR A 565 18.88 25.88 -17.69
CA THR A 565 18.69 25.72 -16.24
C THR A 565 17.32 25.09 -15.95
N ASP A 566 17.06 24.78 -14.69
CA ASP A 566 15.73 24.61 -14.11
C ASP A 566 14.96 25.95 -14.00
N ILE A 567 13.62 25.88 -14.03
CA ILE A 567 12.73 27.04 -13.95
C ILE A 567 11.42 26.63 -13.27
N LEU A 568 10.68 27.60 -12.74
CA LEU A 568 9.38 27.50 -12.04
C LEU A 568 9.45 26.77 -10.69
N GLY A 569 10.62 26.69 -10.06
CA GLY A 569 10.83 25.92 -8.83
C GLY A 569 10.13 26.47 -7.59
N VAL A 570 9.86 27.77 -7.55
CA VAL A 570 9.16 28.44 -6.43
C VAL A 570 7.66 28.63 -6.66
N GLY A 571 7.16 28.19 -7.82
CA GLY A 571 5.78 28.38 -8.24
C GLY A 571 4.84 27.22 -7.95
N GLY A 572 5.30 26.18 -7.24
CA GLY A 572 4.46 25.02 -6.97
C GLY A 572 3.27 25.36 -6.07
N ILE A 573 2.11 24.87 -6.48
CA ILE A 573 0.81 25.17 -5.86
C ILE A 573 0.38 23.95 -5.06
N GLY A 574 -0.12 24.17 -3.84
CA GLY A 574 -0.69 23.09 -3.04
C GLY A 574 0.33 22.24 -2.29
N PHE A 575 1.59 22.70 -2.19
CA PHE A 575 2.55 22.12 -1.26
C PHE A 575 1.98 22.18 0.15
N ASN A 576 1.77 21.04 0.76
CA ASN A 576 1.30 20.99 2.13
C ASN A 576 2.52 21.08 3.06
N VAL A 577 2.60 22.14 3.87
CA VAL A 577 3.71 22.38 4.82
C VAL A 577 3.28 22.18 6.28
N GLY A 578 2.04 21.75 6.51
CA GLY A 578 1.45 21.54 7.83
C GLY A 578 -0.07 21.43 7.76
N LYS A 579 -0.73 21.04 8.85
CA LYS A 579 -2.19 20.79 8.86
C LYS A 579 -2.99 22.01 8.37
N GLY A 580 -3.41 21.98 7.11
CA GLY A 580 -4.15 23.06 6.45
C GLY A 580 -3.29 24.27 6.06
N GLU A 581 -1.96 24.15 6.08
CA GLU A 581 -1.02 25.21 5.75
C GLU A 581 -0.35 24.94 4.39
N TYR A 582 -0.33 25.96 3.54
CA TYR A 582 0.22 25.90 2.19
C TYR A 582 1.07 27.16 1.95
N PRO A 583 2.30 27.05 1.41
CA PRO A 583 3.08 28.22 1.08
C PRO A 583 2.40 28.95 -0.09
N PRO A 584 2.42 30.29 -0.10
CA PRO A 584 1.96 31.05 -1.25
C PRO A 584 2.90 30.75 -2.44
N PRO A 585 2.39 30.31 -3.60
CA PRO A 585 3.22 30.08 -4.77
C PRO A 585 3.73 31.42 -5.32
N ASP A 586 4.96 31.45 -5.85
CA ASP A 586 5.40 32.55 -6.71
C ASP A 586 5.02 32.24 -8.17
N PRO A 587 3.97 32.88 -8.72
CA PRO A 587 3.51 32.57 -10.07
C PRO A 587 4.42 33.15 -11.16
N THR A 588 5.48 33.87 -10.80
CA THR A 588 6.30 34.62 -11.76
C THR A 588 7.77 34.31 -11.60
N GLU A 589 8.41 33.93 -12.71
CA GLU A 589 9.86 33.75 -12.75
C GLU A 589 10.42 34.40 -14.01
N ASN A 590 11.46 35.20 -13.83
CA ASN A 590 12.23 35.77 -14.93
C ASN A 590 13.56 35.03 -15.02
N LEU A 591 13.87 34.51 -16.20
CA LEU A 591 15.12 33.80 -16.47
C LEU A 591 15.95 34.57 -17.49
N LEU A 592 17.20 34.87 -17.15
CA LEU A 592 18.15 35.43 -18.10
C LEU A 592 18.80 34.32 -18.94
N LEU A 593 18.55 34.33 -20.25
CA LEU A 593 19.23 33.41 -21.16
C LEU A 593 20.72 33.78 -21.31
N PRO A 594 21.64 32.80 -21.35
CA PRO A 594 23.06 33.05 -21.58
C PRO A 594 23.31 33.85 -22.86
N GLU A 595 24.19 34.85 -22.78
CA GLU A 595 24.52 35.70 -23.92
C GLU A 595 25.04 34.85 -25.10
N GLY A 596 24.49 35.10 -26.29
CA GLY A 596 24.90 34.42 -27.53
C GLY A 596 24.47 32.97 -27.66
N LEU A 597 23.81 32.38 -26.66
CA LEU A 597 23.33 30.99 -26.74
C LEU A 597 22.11 30.85 -27.67
N PRO A 598 21.03 31.67 -27.58
CA PRO A 598 19.88 31.51 -28.46
C PRO A 598 20.22 31.86 -29.91
N ALA A 599 20.05 30.90 -30.83
CA ALA A 599 20.17 31.13 -32.27
C ALA A 599 18.83 30.96 -32.99
N PRO A 600 18.58 31.72 -34.07
CA PRO A 600 17.36 31.56 -34.84
C PRO A 600 17.38 30.25 -35.65
N ARG A 601 16.29 29.49 -35.57
CA ARG A 601 15.98 28.37 -36.46
C ARG A 601 14.78 28.74 -37.31
N ASP A 602 14.97 28.79 -38.62
CA ASP A 602 13.94 29.22 -39.58
C ASP A 602 13.32 30.59 -39.24
N GLY A 603 14.16 31.52 -38.78
CA GLY A 603 13.77 32.88 -38.42
C GLY A 603 13.06 33.02 -37.06
N ARG A 604 13.10 31.99 -36.21
CA ARG A 604 12.50 32.00 -34.85
C ARG A 604 13.49 31.52 -33.81
N TYR A 605 13.45 32.12 -32.61
CA TYR A 605 14.08 31.50 -31.44
C TYR A 605 13.21 30.33 -30.97
N VAL A 606 13.83 29.19 -30.71
CA VAL A 606 13.14 27.97 -30.30
C VAL A 606 13.61 27.58 -28.91
N LEU A 607 12.66 27.60 -27.98
CA LEU A 607 12.83 27.13 -26.61
C LEU A 607 11.97 25.88 -26.42
N LYS A 608 12.43 24.99 -25.56
CA LYS A 608 11.68 23.82 -25.10
C LYS A 608 11.66 23.81 -23.59
N LEU A 609 10.47 23.73 -23.03
CA LEU A 609 10.27 23.42 -21.63
C LEU A 609 10.00 21.92 -21.54
N HIS A 610 10.67 21.26 -20.61
CA HIS A 610 10.48 19.86 -20.31
C HIS A 610 10.08 19.74 -18.84
N GLU A 611 8.95 19.12 -18.58
CA GLU A 611 8.54 18.71 -17.24
C GLU A 611 8.88 17.23 -17.07
N PRO A 612 9.97 16.91 -16.36
CA PRO A 612 10.31 15.53 -16.05
C PRO A 612 9.51 14.98 -14.86
N MET A 613 8.77 15.82 -14.11
CA MET A 613 8.07 15.41 -12.91
C MET A 613 6.64 14.91 -13.18
N GLU A 614 5.95 14.44 -12.13
CA GLU A 614 4.56 13.96 -12.20
C GLU A 614 3.51 15.08 -12.09
N GLU A 615 3.94 16.27 -11.68
CA GLU A 615 3.14 17.46 -11.58
C GLU A 615 2.70 17.95 -12.97
N ALA A 616 1.52 18.55 -13.01
CA ALA A 616 1.11 19.31 -14.18
C ALA A 616 1.76 20.69 -14.14
N THR A 617 2.69 20.98 -15.05
CA THR A 617 3.15 22.36 -15.27
C THR A 617 2.03 23.19 -15.90
N TYR A 618 1.53 24.17 -15.18
CA TYR A 618 0.61 25.16 -15.73
C TYR A 618 1.38 26.41 -16.12
N LEU A 619 1.63 26.57 -17.41
CA LEU A 619 2.18 27.79 -17.99
C LEU A 619 1.06 28.56 -18.68
N ASP A 620 0.61 29.64 -18.08
CA ASP A 620 -0.45 30.50 -18.60
C ASP A 620 0.11 31.53 -19.62
N HIS A 621 1.31 32.05 -19.37
CA HIS A 621 1.94 33.09 -20.16
C HIS A 621 3.47 32.94 -20.16
N ALA A 622 4.07 33.05 -21.34
CA ALA A 622 5.51 33.19 -21.51
C ALA A 622 5.80 34.36 -22.44
N GLN A 623 6.77 35.19 -22.06
CA GLN A 623 7.22 36.33 -22.86
C GLN A 623 8.74 36.29 -23.00
N LEU A 624 9.21 36.63 -24.20
CA LEU A 624 10.62 36.88 -24.46
C LEU A 624 10.85 38.39 -24.53
N ALA A 625 11.62 38.92 -23.60
CA ALA A 625 12.14 40.29 -23.66
C ALA A 625 13.53 40.28 -24.29
N VAL A 626 13.77 41.21 -25.22
CA VAL A 626 15.09 41.38 -25.86
C VAL A 626 15.62 42.75 -25.50
N TYR A 627 16.81 42.79 -24.90
CA TYR A 627 17.47 44.02 -24.49
C TYR A 627 18.63 44.31 -25.45
N ASP A 628 18.58 45.47 -26.11
CA ASP A 628 19.70 46.01 -26.89
C ASP A 628 20.48 47.00 -26.02
N LEU A 629 21.72 46.65 -25.67
CA LEU A 629 22.53 47.39 -24.71
C LEU A 629 23.63 48.20 -25.40
N PRO A 630 23.89 49.45 -24.98
CA PRO A 630 25.04 50.19 -25.47
C PRO A 630 26.37 49.46 -25.14
N PRO A 631 27.44 49.66 -25.93
CA PRO A 631 28.72 49.01 -25.67
C PRO A 631 29.21 49.22 -24.22
N GLY A 632 29.56 48.12 -23.55
CA GLY A 632 30.07 48.09 -22.18
C GLY A 632 29.00 47.98 -21.10
N TRP A 633 27.70 48.05 -21.42
CA TRP A 633 26.63 47.75 -20.48
C TRP A 633 26.34 46.25 -20.43
N GLN A 634 25.99 45.78 -19.24
CA GLN A 634 25.61 44.41 -18.93
C GLN A 634 24.24 44.39 -18.25
N LEU A 635 23.61 43.22 -18.24
CA LEU A 635 22.30 42.96 -17.65
C LEU A 635 22.42 41.81 -16.65
N ALA A 636 21.80 41.96 -15.50
CA ALA A 636 21.48 40.90 -14.56
C ALA A 636 19.99 40.98 -14.20
N LEU A 637 19.43 39.93 -13.63
CA LEU A 637 18.10 39.94 -13.03
C LEU A 637 18.23 39.93 -11.50
N ASP A 638 17.26 40.50 -10.79
CA ASP A 638 17.15 40.34 -9.33
C ASP A 638 16.68 38.92 -8.98
N GLU A 639 17.58 37.94 -9.09
CA GLU A 639 17.38 36.51 -8.82
C GLU A 639 17.84 36.09 -7.41
N ARG A 640 17.82 37.02 -6.45
CA ARG A 640 18.19 36.68 -5.05
C ARG A 640 17.29 35.56 -4.53
N PHE A 641 17.87 34.62 -3.77
CA PHE A 641 17.07 33.59 -3.10
C PHE A 641 16.06 34.23 -2.14
N GLY A 642 14.76 33.99 -2.35
CA GLY A 642 13.63 34.60 -1.64
C GLY A 642 13.44 34.18 -0.17
N GLY A 643 14.42 33.51 0.43
CA GLY A 643 14.35 33.02 1.81
C GLY A 643 14.29 34.11 2.90
N SER A 644 14.41 35.38 2.53
CA SER A 644 14.32 36.52 3.45
C SER A 644 13.85 37.78 2.75
N ASP A 645 13.09 38.62 3.45
CA ASP A 645 12.67 39.92 2.93
C ASP A 645 13.85 40.91 2.75
N PRO A 646 13.82 41.78 1.72
CA PRO A 646 12.78 41.88 0.69
C PRO A 646 12.92 40.80 -0.40
N GLN A 647 11.79 40.27 -0.83
CA GLN A 647 11.68 39.29 -1.93
C GLN A 647 12.38 39.78 -3.21
N PRO A 648 12.94 38.86 -4.01
CA PRO A 648 13.47 39.17 -5.33
C PRO A 648 12.38 39.79 -6.21
N THR A 649 12.71 40.85 -6.96
CA THR A 649 11.75 41.49 -7.87
C THR A 649 11.74 40.88 -9.26
N GLY A 650 12.78 40.10 -9.62
CA GLY A 650 13.02 39.62 -10.97
C GLY A 650 13.28 40.74 -11.99
N GLU A 651 13.45 42.00 -11.55
CA GLU A 651 13.64 43.12 -12.47
C GLU A 651 15.03 43.12 -13.11
N ALA A 652 15.11 43.67 -14.31
CA ALA A 652 16.35 43.89 -15.04
C ALA A 652 17.23 44.97 -14.36
N ILE A 653 18.43 44.58 -13.96
CA ILE A 653 19.47 45.44 -13.41
C ILE A 653 20.54 45.66 -14.47
N PHE A 654 20.72 46.91 -14.87
CA PHE A 654 21.73 47.30 -15.87
C PHE A 654 22.94 47.93 -15.19
N TYR A 655 24.13 47.47 -15.54
CA TYR A 655 25.38 47.95 -14.96
C TYR A 655 26.49 48.04 -16.01
N ARG A 656 27.56 48.75 -15.67
CA ARG A 656 28.73 48.93 -16.55
C ARG A 656 30.04 48.53 -15.87
N ASP A 657 30.10 48.71 -14.57
CA ASP A 657 31.26 48.44 -13.75
C ASP A 657 30.87 47.33 -12.77
N GLU A 658 31.58 46.21 -12.80
CA GLU A 658 31.43 45.11 -11.84
C GLU A 658 32.66 45.03 -10.94
N VAL A 659 32.44 44.63 -9.69
CA VAL A 659 33.52 44.33 -8.74
C VAL A 659 33.35 42.90 -8.27
N LEU A 660 34.06 41.98 -8.92
CA LEU A 660 34.03 40.57 -8.56
C LEU A 660 34.84 40.34 -7.27
N PRO A 661 34.36 39.47 -6.35
CA PRO A 661 35.11 39.11 -5.17
C PRO A 661 36.42 38.41 -5.57
N SER A 662 37.55 38.90 -5.07
CA SER A 662 38.87 38.30 -5.34
C SER A 662 39.17 37.08 -4.47
N ARG A 663 38.46 36.93 -3.33
CA ARG A 663 38.42 35.73 -2.47
C ARG A 663 37.23 35.80 -1.51
N ALA A 664 36.70 34.64 -1.10
CA ALA A 664 35.87 34.52 0.09
C ALA A 664 36.78 34.46 1.34
N ILE A 665 36.36 35.06 2.46
CA ILE A 665 37.00 34.89 3.78
C ILE A 665 36.11 34.00 4.63
#